data_AF-A0A0G2E563-F1
#
_entry.id   AF-A0A0G2E563-F1
#
_cell.length_a   1.000
_cell.length_b   1.000
_cell.length_c   1.000
_cell.angle_alpha   90.00
_cell.angle_beta   90.00
_cell.angle_gamma   90.00
#
_symmetry.space_group_name_H-M   'P 1'
#
loop_
_entity.id
_entity.type
_entity.pdbx_description
1 polymer ?
#
loop_
_entity_poly.entity_id
_entity_poly.type
_entity_poly.pdbx_seq_one_letter_code
_entity_poly.pdbx_strand_id
1 'polypeptide(L)'
;MGLFHRRPHPPFEALPLYADFLASPLRFLLLHLYYIFLYVRGPAHAPTASTKPLKVICISDTHSKTASIPSGDLLIHAGDLANAGTVSEITKQIDWLSSLPHTHKIFICGNHDGAFDPRARCIVDRNSTTDLAHYASARSIHYLQHSSVTIKFASHSDRQLKIYGAPQIPACGGADMAFQYPRGSDAWTGTVPRDTDVLITHTPPKWHHDLSHGMGDEFLLQEVWRVKPLLHVFGHVHAAPGREGCWWDETQRAYERIMDRGQRGILGDAFNIGSMVDGVILIIHGLMGILWSKIWGGEVKGSIMVNATLTGATVKTATRISDTKTRYPVHHAKSSPVYHVKRQAFLFSLDRSVTPPPRKFASPKNNPMSTADTEDGRVVRIGVHDTRKSERSPFQLTHIQDLPADYNADTVKLNDILGDPLIKECWQFNYLFDIDWLMTHFDSDVRDIVQVKIVHGSWKKEASNRIAIDDACQRRPNVKAITAYLPDPFGTHHSKMMILIRHDDFVQVVIHTSNMIPQDWTNMSQAVPCQQVASATKRTARPHVVVQVSSIATLGKNDTYLKDTIFKALSTTAAVPAALSGAGTAQDAKFSIIFPDAETIRASLDGYTSGSSIHMKVQSWIHQQQLQYMRRHLCHWAPPRGNGYPPSTSAAQRSALRQRAAPHIKTYIRFTDSEKMDEIDWAMITSANLSTQAWGTAVTSNGEVRVQSYEIGVVVWPDLFQHEQDDTGPTSPAQVSQTGTKVKMIPTFGTDYPMQTNCDNEESIVGLRMPYDLPLVKYSPDDLPWCATMAHSETDWMGRVWGGYGE
;
A
#
# COMPACT_ATOMS: atom_id res chain seq x y z
N MET A 1 -27.10 34.24 -20.08
CA MET A 1 -25.73 33.76 -20.31
C MET A 1 -25.07 33.57 -18.95
N GLY A 2 -24.65 32.35 -18.57
CA GLY A 2 -24.00 32.15 -17.26
C GLY A 2 -24.01 30.72 -16.67
N LEU A 3 -24.63 29.74 -17.32
CA LEU A 3 -24.51 28.32 -16.92
C LEU A 3 -23.54 27.64 -17.91
N PHE A 4 -22.60 26.84 -17.39
CA PHE A 4 -21.50 26.18 -18.09
C PHE A 4 -20.19 26.99 -18.26
N HIS A 5 -19.63 27.47 -17.15
CA HIS A 5 -18.17 27.38 -17.00
C HIS A 5 -17.84 25.97 -16.52
N ARG A 6 -17.62 25.02 -17.44
CA ARG A 6 -17.00 23.74 -17.10
C ARG A 6 -15.53 24.03 -16.79
N ARG A 7 -15.08 23.66 -15.59
CA ARG A 7 -13.64 23.61 -15.27
C ARG A 7 -12.95 22.71 -16.32
N PRO A 8 -11.74 23.03 -16.80
CA PRO A 8 -10.99 22.12 -17.65
C PRO A 8 -10.74 20.81 -16.89
N HIS A 9 -11.09 19.67 -17.49
CA HIS A 9 -10.76 18.36 -16.96
C HIS A 9 -9.24 18.14 -17.07
N PRO A 10 -8.58 17.58 -16.05
CA PRO A 10 -7.16 17.28 -16.12
C PRO A 10 -6.87 16.25 -17.22
N PRO A 11 -5.75 16.37 -17.95
CA PRO A 11 -5.45 15.58 -19.14
C PRO A 11 -4.99 14.14 -18.83
N PHE A 12 -5.05 13.66 -17.59
CA PHE A 12 -4.61 12.30 -17.22
C PHE A 12 -5.72 11.50 -16.53
N GLU A 13 -6.95 11.99 -16.51
CA GLU A 13 -8.10 11.28 -15.95
C GLU A 13 -9.02 10.70 -17.03
N ALA A 14 -9.59 9.53 -16.72
CA ALA A 14 -10.71 9.00 -17.50
C ALA A 14 -11.96 9.84 -17.24
N LEU A 15 -12.62 10.28 -18.31
CA LEU A 15 -13.92 10.95 -18.19
C LEU A 15 -14.97 9.95 -17.68
N PRO A 16 -15.86 10.34 -16.74
CA PRO A 16 -17.04 9.55 -16.42
C PRO A 16 -17.87 9.27 -17.68
N LEU A 17 -18.47 8.07 -17.80
CA LEU A 17 -19.22 7.65 -19.01
C LEU A 17 -20.26 8.67 -19.48
N TYR A 18 -20.99 9.29 -18.55
CA TYR A 18 -21.98 10.32 -18.90
C TYR A 18 -21.33 11.60 -19.46
N ALA A 19 -20.16 11.98 -18.94
CA ALA A 19 -19.43 13.16 -19.39
C ALA A 19 -18.85 12.93 -20.78
N ASP A 20 -18.32 11.72 -21.03
CA ASP A 20 -17.81 11.30 -22.34
C ASP A 20 -18.94 11.22 -23.39
N PHE A 21 -20.10 10.66 -23.03
CA PHE A 21 -21.29 10.67 -23.88
C PHE A 21 -21.74 12.10 -24.22
N LEU A 22 -21.84 12.98 -23.24
CA LEU A 22 -22.24 14.38 -23.48
C LEU A 22 -21.20 15.15 -24.29
N ALA A 23 -19.92 14.76 -24.21
CA ALA A 23 -18.85 15.38 -24.98
C ALA A 23 -18.90 15.00 -26.46
N SER A 24 -19.34 13.78 -26.81
CA SER A 24 -19.54 13.36 -28.20
C SER A 24 -20.41 12.10 -28.27
N PRO A 25 -21.75 12.23 -28.37
CA PRO A 25 -22.65 11.07 -28.40
C PRO A 25 -22.37 10.09 -29.53
N LEU A 26 -22.05 10.59 -30.74
CA LEU A 26 -21.79 9.74 -31.90
C LEU A 26 -20.51 8.93 -31.68
N ARG A 27 -19.43 9.60 -31.25
CA ARG A 27 -18.16 8.94 -30.96
C ARG A 27 -18.31 7.91 -29.85
N PHE A 28 -19.02 8.25 -28.77
CA PHE A 28 -19.30 7.35 -27.66
C PHE A 28 -20.01 6.07 -28.14
N LEU A 29 -21.06 6.22 -28.95
CA LEU A 29 -21.80 5.06 -29.48
C LEU A 29 -20.93 4.18 -30.40
N LEU A 30 -20.14 4.79 -31.29
CA LEU A 30 -19.24 4.06 -32.19
C LEU A 30 -18.12 3.34 -31.43
N LEU A 31 -17.59 3.95 -30.36
CA LEU A 31 -16.61 3.34 -29.46
C LEU A 31 -17.18 2.08 -28.78
N HIS A 32 -18.38 2.17 -28.23
CA HIS A 32 -19.02 1.03 -27.58
C HIS A 32 -19.31 -0.09 -28.59
N LEU A 33 -19.74 0.28 -29.80
CA LEU A 33 -19.98 -0.68 -30.87
C LEU A 33 -18.70 -1.38 -31.33
N TYR A 34 -17.60 -0.63 -31.44
CA TYR A 34 -16.28 -1.18 -31.73
C TYR A 34 -15.87 -2.24 -30.71
N TYR A 35 -15.98 -1.96 -29.41
CA TYR A 35 -15.66 -2.94 -28.36
C TYR A 35 -16.61 -4.14 -28.36
N ILE A 36 -17.90 -3.96 -28.70
CA ILE A 36 -18.82 -5.07 -28.93
C ILE A 36 -18.33 -5.94 -30.09
N PHE A 37 -17.86 -5.34 -31.20
CA PHE A 37 -17.30 -6.12 -32.31
C PHE A 37 -16.05 -6.89 -31.90
N LEU A 38 -15.11 -6.30 -31.15
CA LEU A 38 -13.95 -7.03 -30.65
C LEU A 38 -14.36 -8.22 -29.77
N TYR A 39 -15.30 -8.00 -28.85
CA TYR A 39 -15.81 -9.04 -27.96
C TYR A 39 -16.45 -10.20 -28.73
N VAL A 40 -17.33 -9.89 -29.69
CA VAL A 40 -18.03 -10.88 -30.49
C VAL A 40 -17.08 -11.60 -31.44
N ARG A 41 -16.09 -10.91 -32.01
CA ARG A 41 -15.10 -11.50 -32.94
C ARG A 41 -14.25 -12.57 -32.26
N GLY A 42 -13.98 -12.43 -30.96
CA GLY A 42 -13.26 -13.42 -30.15
C GLY A 42 -11.78 -13.06 -29.94
N PRO A 43 -10.94 -13.99 -29.45
CA PRO A 43 -9.55 -13.68 -29.15
C PRO A 43 -8.74 -13.42 -30.44
N ALA A 44 -7.78 -12.49 -30.37
CA ALA A 44 -6.88 -12.16 -31.48
C ALA A 44 -6.03 -13.35 -31.95
N HIS A 45 -5.81 -14.32 -31.04
CA HIS A 45 -5.17 -15.61 -31.32
C HIS A 45 -6.00 -16.72 -30.66
N ALA A 46 -6.45 -17.71 -31.43
CA ALA A 46 -7.11 -18.89 -30.90
C ALA A 46 -6.08 -20.01 -30.71
N PRO A 47 -5.98 -20.64 -29.53
CA PRO A 47 -5.11 -21.79 -29.35
C PRO A 47 -5.58 -22.96 -30.22
N THR A 48 -4.69 -23.49 -31.06
CA THR A 48 -4.90 -24.79 -31.71
C THR A 48 -4.84 -25.90 -30.66
N ALA A 49 -5.72 -26.90 -30.75
CA ALA A 49 -5.83 -27.98 -29.76
C ALA A 49 -4.53 -28.77 -29.53
N SER A 50 -3.55 -28.68 -30.43
CA SER A 50 -2.26 -29.38 -30.39
C SER A 50 -1.12 -28.60 -29.73
N THR A 51 -1.29 -27.33 -29.35
CA THR A 51 -0.18 -26.47 -28.86
C THR A 51 -0.41 -25.95 -27.45
N LYS A 52 0.52 -26.22 -26.53
CA LYS A 52 0.52 -25.63 -25.17
C LYS A 52 0.77 -24.11 -25.26
N PRO A 53 -0.08 -23.21 -24.76
CA PRO A 53 0.14 -21.76 -24.86
C PRO A 53 1.28 -21.27 -23.94
N LEU A 54 2.08 -20.29 -24.39
CA LEU A 54 3.02 -19.54 -23.53
C LEU A 54 2.26 -18.62 -22.61
N LYS A 55 2.56 -18.65 -21.31
CA LYS A 55 2.01 -17.71 -20.32
C LYS A 55 2.98 -16.55 -20.11
N VAL A 56 2.64 -15.39 -20.67
CA VAL A 56 3.39 -14.15 -20.51
C VAL A 56 2.74 -13.31 -19.42
N ILE A 57 3.54 -12.88 -18.44
CA ILE A 57 3.14 -11.99 -17.34
C ILE A 57 3.65 -10.60 -17.68
N CYS A 58 2.74 -9.63 -17.73
CA CYS A 58 3.03 -8.25 -18.08
C CYS A 58 2.77 -7.35 -16.86
N ILE A 59 3.76 -6.58 -16.46
CA ILE A 59 3.67 -5.55 -15.41
C ILE A 59 4.39 -4.28 -15.87
N SER A 60 4.09 -3.14 -15.26
CA SER A 60 4.85 -1.88 -15.37
C SER A 60 4.49 -0.97 -14.20
N ASP A 61 5.20 0.16 -14.08
CA ASP A 61 4.87 1.24 -13.13
C ASP A 61 4.85 0.73 -11.66
N THR A 62 5.89 -0.02 -11.26
CA THR A 62 6.00 -0.51 -9.87
C THR A 62 6.40 0.59 -8.89
N HIS A 63 7.08 1.64 -9.34
CA HIS A 63 7.51 2.78 -8.51
C HIS A 63 8.13 2.38 -7.17
N SER A 64 9.15 1.53 -7.21
CA SER A 64 9.87 0.98 -6.05
C SER A 64 9.08 0.01 -5.17
N LYS A 65 7.83 -0.34 -5.54
CA LYS A 65 7.02 -1.35 -4.83
C LYS A 65 7.31 -2.74 -5.36
N THR A 66 7.04 -3.74 -4.52
CA THR A 66 7.07 -5.15 -4.91
C THR A 66 5.66 -5.72 -4.78
N ALA A 67 5.38 -6.77 -5.57
CA ALA A 67 4.08 -7.42 -5.55
C ALA A 67 4.23 -8.94 -5.66
N SER A 68 3.20 -9.67 -5.24
CA SER A 68 3.11 -11.11 -5.51
C SER A 68 2.77 -11.33 -6.98
N ILE A 69 3.72 -11.89 -7.74
CA ILE A 69 3.58 -12.12 -9.19
C ILE A 69 3.28 -13.61 -9.44
N PRO A 70 2.19 -13.95 -10.15
CA PRO A 70 1.86 -15.33 -10.48
C PRO A 70 2.91 -15.90 -11.43
N SER A 71 3.33 -17.15 -11.22
CA SER A 71 4.30 -17.82 -12.10
C SER A 71 3.86 -17.84 -13.57
N GLY A 72 4.82 -17.75 -14.48
CA GLY A 72 4.64 -17.75 -15.94
C GLY A 72 5.97 -17.96 -16.66
N ASP A 73 5.92 -18.27 -17.96
CA ASP A 73 7.09 -18.63 -18.76
C ASP A 73 8.00 -17.43 -19.08
N LEU A 74 7.39 -16.24 -19.20
CA LEU A 74 8.05 -14.97 -19.47
C LEU A 74 7.44 -13.87 -18.60
N LEU A 75 8.28 -13.10 -17.90
CA LEU A 75 7.90 -11.87 -17.21
C LEU A 75 8.43 -10.66 -18.00
N ILE A 76 7.56 -9.69 -18.26
CA ILE A 76 7.87 -8.41 -18.90
C ILE A 76 7.53 -7.28 -17.94
N HIS A 77 8.49 -6.37 -17.70
CA HIS A 77 8.30 -5.10 -17.01
C HIS A 77 8.43 -3.92 -18.01
N ALA A 78 7.35 -3.20 -18.28
CA ALA A 78 7.30 -2.16 -19.33
C ALA A 78 7.63 -0.74 -18.84
N GLY A 79 8.70 -0.60 -18.05
CA GLY A 79 9.18 0.69 -17.52
C GLY A 79 8.60 1.12 -16.17
N ASP A 80 9.23 2.14 -15.59
CA ASP A 80 8.96 2.74 -14.27
C ASP A 80 9.12 1.75 -13.11
N LEU A 81 10.34 1.22 -12.99
CA LEU A 81 10.75 0.35 -11.87
C LEU A 81 10.83 1.12 -10.56
N ALA A 82 11.37 2.35 -10.61
CA ALA A 82 11.68 3.16 -9.44
C ALA A 82 10.75 4.38 -9.32
N ASN A 83 10.73 5.02 -8.16
CA ASN A 83 9.99 6.27 -7.99
C ASN A 83 10.91 7.49 -8.23
N ALA A 84 12.08 7.51 -7.57
CA ALA A 84 13.06 8.57 -7.70
C ALA A 84 14.18 8.26 -8.72
N GLY A 85 14.15 7.07 -9.32
CA GLY A 85 15.10 6.68 -10.36
C GLY A 85 16.54 6.49 -9.90
N THR A 86 16.79 6.35 -8.60
CA THR A 86 18.15 6.21 -8.07
C THR A 86 18.72 4.82 -8.37
N VAL A 87 20.04 4.71 -8.42
CA VAL A 87 20.78 3.44 -8.59
C VAL A 87 20.37 2.46 -7.49
N SER A 88 20.17 2.94 -6.26
CA SER A 88 19.77 2.11 -5.12
C SER A 88 18.35 1.54 -5.28
N GLU A 89 17.38 2.35 -5.68
CA GLU A 89 16.00 1.90 -5.90
C GLU A 89 15.90 0.88 -7.02
N ILE A 90 16.54 1.17 -8.16
CA ILE A 90 16.55 0.27 -9.31
C ILE A 90 17.26 -1.05 -8.98
N THR A 91 18.36 -0.99 -8.20
CA THR A 91 19.06 -2.21 -7.75
C THR A 91 18.12 -3.12 -6.96
N LYS A 92 17.36 -2.57 -6.01
CA LYS A 92 16.37 -3.34 -5.23
C LYS A 92 15.28 -3.95 -6.10
N GLN A 93 14.83 -3.25 -7.13
CA GLN A 93 13.85 -3.75 -8.09
C GLN A 93 14.40 -4.88 -8.95
N ILE A 94 15.65 -4.75 -9.43
CA ILE A 94 16.34 -5.83 -10.15
C ILE A 94 16.49 -7.07 -9.26
N ASP A 95 16.86 -6.90 -7.98
CA ASP A 95 16.94 -8.01 -7.02
C ASP A 95 15.58 -8.69 -6.80
N TRP A 96 14.50 -7.92 -6.66
CA TRP A 96 13.15 -8.45 -6.56
C TRP A 96 12.71 -9.20 -7.83
N LEU A 97 12.89 -8.62 -9.02
CA LEU A 97 12.61 -9.32 -10.29
C LEU A 97 13.43 -10.62 -10.39
N SER A 98 14.68 -10.59 -9.93
CA SER A 98 15.56 -11.77 -9.89
C SER A 98 15.02 -12.86 -8.97
N SER A 99 14.35 -12.53 -7.87
CA SER A 99 13.79 -13.53 -6.95
C SER A 99 12.53 -14.22 -7.46
N LEU A 100 11.86 -13.71 -8.50
CA LEU A 100 10.62 -14.28 -9.02
C LEU A 100 10.85 -15.59 -9.82
N PRO A 101 9.88 -16.53 -9.84
CA PRO A 101 10.08 -17.88 -10.37
C PRO A 101 10.00 -18.03 -11.91
N HIS A 102 10.11 -16.92 -12.65
CA HIS A 102 9.98 -16.92 -14.11
C HIS A 102 11.26 -17.39 -14.80
N THR A 103 11.11 -18.23 -15.83
CA THR A 103 12.25 -18.73 -16.62
C THR A 103 12.96 -17.61 -17.36
N HIS A 104 12.20 -16.68 -17.95
CA HIS A 104 12.73 -15.53 -18.65
C HIS A 104 12.14 -14.25 -18.08
N LYS A 105 12.98 -13.22 -17.92
CA LYS A 105 12.62 -11.92 -17.35
C LYS A 105 13.19 -10.83 -18.23
N ILE A 106 12.36 -9.85 -18.58
CA ILE A 106 12.74 -8.73 -19.42
C ILE A 106 12.21 -7.46 -18.79
N PHE A 107 12.99 -6.39 -18.83
CA PHE A 107 12.48 -5.05 -18.59
C PHE A 107 13.00 -4.05 -19.61
N ILE A 108 12.21 -3.00 -19.81
CA ILE A 108 12.67 -1.71 -20.37
C ILE A 108 12.57 -0.66 -19.26
N CYS A 109 13.15 0.52 -19.48
CA CYS A 109 12.99 1.66 -18.60
C CYS A 109 11.79 2.53 -18.95
N GLY A 110 11.31 3.29 -17.97
CA GLY A 110 10.34 4.38 -18.13
C GLY A 110 10.90 5.73 -17.67
N ASN A 111 10.05 6.75 -17.58
CA ASN A 111 10.50 8.10 -17.23
C ASN A 111 10.98 8.27 -15.79
N HIS A 112 10.59 7.38 -14.88
CA HIS A 112 11.10 7.41 -13.51
C HIS A 112 12.45 6.69 -13.36
N ASP A 113 12.97 6.00 -14.38
CA ASP A 113 14.18 5.19 -14.27
C ASP A 113 15.47 5.99 -14.59
N GLY A 114 15.61 7.15 -13.93
CA GLY A 114 16.65 8.15 -14.17
C GLY A 114 18.10 7.63 -14.15
N ALA A 115 18.42 6.56 -13.43
CA ALA A 115 19.77 6.01 -13.43
C ALA A 115 20.24 5.52 -14.82
N PHE A 116 19.32 5.15 -15.70
CA PHE A 116 19.63 4.70 -17.07
C PHE A 116 19.70 5.84 -18.10
N ASP A 117 19.23 7.05 -17.77
CA ASP A 117 19.35 8.22 -18.65
C ASP A 117 20.28 9.28 -18.01
N PRO A 118 21.50 9.48 -18.54
CA PRO A 118 22.43 10.49 -18.03
C PRO A 118 21.87 11.90 -17.95
N ARG A 119 20.85 12.25 -18.76
CA ARG A 119 20.21 13.58 -18.75
C ARG A 119 19.28 13.78 -17.56
N ALA A 120 18.71 12.69 -17.04
CA ALA A 120 17.73 12.66 -15.95
C ALA A 120 18.32 12.11 -14.64
N ARG A 121 19.60 11.73 -14.63
CA ARG A 121 20.25 11.08 -13.48
C ARG A 121 20.25 12.00 -12.24
N CYS A 122 19.77 11.46 -11.13
CA CYS A 122 19.74 12.16 -9.84
C CYS A 122 21.14 12.59 -9.38
N ILE A 123 21.22 13.73 -8.69
CA ILE A 123 22.48 14.32 -8.20
C ILE A 123 23.26 13.33 -7.33
N VAL A 124 22.56 12.54 -6.51
CA VAL A 124 23.18 11.56 -5.60
C VAL A 124 23.95 10.46 -6.35
N ASP A 125 23.54 10.15 -7.58
CA ASP A 125 24.12 9.09 -8.40
C ASP A 125 24.98 9.61 -9.55
N ARG A 126 25.23 10.94 -9.61
CA ARG A 126 25.94 11.56 -10.73
C ARG A 126 27.36 11.02 -10.93
N ASN A 127 28.01 10.61 -9.84
CA ASN A 127 29.34 10.01 -9.82
C ASN A 127 29.31 8.48 -9.73
N SER A 128 28.13 7.85 -9.74
CA SER A 128 28.03 6.40 -9.68
C SER A 128 28.58 5.77 -10.96
N THR A 129 29.43 4.77 -10.79
CA THR A 129 29.98 3.94 -11.88
C THR A 129 29.26 2.61 -12.02
N THR A 130 28.14 2.41 -11.30
CA THR A 130 27.38 1.17 -11.34
C THR A 130 26.74 0.95 -12.71
N ASP A 131 27.13 -0.13 -13.37
CA ASP A 131 26.50 -0.60 -14.61
C ASP A 131 25.28 -1.46 -14.26
N LEU A 132 24.10 -0.82 -14.22
CA LEU A 132 22.84 -1.49 -13.92
C LEU A 132 22.40 -2.48 -15.00
N ALA A 133 22.79 -2.28 -16.26
CA ALA A 133 22.50 -3.22 -17.35
C ALA A 133 23.30 -4.51 -17.17
N HIS A 134 24.59 -4.39 -16.85
CA HIS A 134 25.42 -5.53 -16.49
C HIS A 134 24.91 -6.21 -15.20
N TYR A 135 24.52 -5.43 -14.19
CA TYR A 135 24.00 -5.94 -12.94
C TYR A 135 22.71 -6.78 -13.11
N ALA A 136 21.81 -6.34 -13.99
CA ALA A 136 20.63 -7.10 -14.39
C ALA A 136 20.99 -8.38 -15.16
N SER A 137 21.91 -8.28 -16.11
CA SER A 137 22.36 -9.43 -16.91
C SER A 137 23.00 -10.51 -16.03
N ALA A 138 23.78 -10.13 -15.01
CA ALA A 138 24.37 -11.06 -14.04
C ALA A 138 23.32 -11.85 -13.23
N ARG A 139 22.07 -11.38 -13.22
CA ARG A 139 20.90 -12.01 -12.57
C ARG A 139 19.95 -12.68 -13.57
N SER A 140 20.41 -12.92 -14.79
CA SER A 140 19.60 -13.54 -15.86
C SER A 140 18.33 -12.74 -16.20
N ILE A 141 18.42 -11.41 -16.16
CA ILE A 141 17.36 -10.51 -16.59
C ILE A 141 17.83 -9.74 -17.82
N HIS A 142 17.01 -9.71 -18.87
CA HIS A 142 17.32 -8.95 -20.08
C HIS A 142 16.82 -7.51 -19.95
N TYR A 143 17.75 -6.56 -19.97
CA TYR A 143 17.45 -5.15 -20.17
C TYR A 143 17.42 -4.83 -21.67
N LEU A 144 16.36 -4.17 -22.15
CA LEU A 144 16.26 -3.73 -23.54
C LEU A 144 16.13 -2.21 -23.63
N GLN A 145 16.96 -1.60 -24.48
CA GLN A 145 16.91 -0.20 -24.85
C GLN A 145 17.27 -0.09 -26.33
N HIS A 146 16.26 0.09 -27.17
CA HIS A 146 16.38 0.10 -28.63
C HIS A 146 17.02 -1.19 -29.20
N SER A 147 16.80 -2.31 -28.52
CA SER A 147 17.47 -3.58 -28.81
C SER A 147 16.48 -4.75 -28.86
N SER A 148 16.91 -5.85 -29.49
CA SER A 148 16.14 -7.10 -29.55
C SER A 148 16.81 -8.22 -28.79
N VAL A 149 16.02 -9.12 -28.22
CA VAL A 149 16.45 -10.43 -27.76
C VAL A 149 15.56 -11.51 -28.39
N THR A 150 16.14 -12.65 -28.75
CA THR A 150 15.36 -13.83 -29.18
C THR A 150 15.40 -14.88 -28.07
N ILE A 151 14.23 -15.22 -27.54
CA ILE A 151 14.09 -16.17 -26.44
C ILE A 151 13.52 -17.47 -26.96
N LYS A 152 14.15 -18.59 -26.59
CA LYS A 152 13.71 -19.95 -26.92
C LYS A 152 13.06 -20.61 -25.72
N PHE A 153 11.88 -21.20 -25.92
CA PHE A 153 11.11 -21.87 -24.88
C PHE A 153 11.16 -23.39 -25.08
N ALA A 154 12.19 -24.04 -24.53
CA ALA A 154 12.42 -25.49 -24.70
C ALA A 154 11.22 -26.35 -24.22
N SER A 155 10.53 -25.91 -23.18
CA SER A 155 9.31 -26.55 -22.63
C SER A 155 8.08 -26.45 -23.54
N HIS A 156 8.23 -25.88 -24.73
CA HIS A 156 7.15 -25.50 -25.64
C HIS A 156 7.53 -25.73 -27.11
N SER A 157 8.03 -26.93 -27.43
CA SER A 157 8.38 -27.32 -28.80
C SER A 157 9.41 -26.38 -29.45
N ASP A 158 10.36 -25.89 -28.65
CA ASP A 158 11.42 -24.96 -29.06
C ASP A 158 10.93 -23.68 -29.76
N ARG A 159 9.69 -23.24 -29.45
CA ARG A 159 9.15 -21.96 -29.92
C ARG A 159 10.10 -20.82 -29.56
N GLN A 160 10.21 -19.85 -30.46
CA GLN A 160 11.06 -18.68 -30.30
C GLN A 160 10.24 -17.42 -30.47
N LEU A 161 10.50 -16.41 -29.64
CA LEU A 161 9.93 -15.08 -29.77
C LEU A 161 11.05 -14.05 -29.91
N LYS A 162 10.97 -13.18 -30.91
CA LYS A 162 11.81 -11.99 -31.01
C LYS A 162 11.15 -10.82 -30.31
N ILE A 163 11.82 -10.29 -29.30
CA ILE A 163 11.30 -9.28 -28.39
C ILE A 163 12.12 -8.01 -28.58
N TYR A 164 11.47 -6.88 -28.90
CA TYR A 164 12.11 -5.57 -29.04
C TYR A 164 11.61 -4.62 -27.96
N GLY A 165 12.53 -3.90 -27.31
CA GLY A 165 12.22 -2.98 -26.22
C GLY A 165 12.74 -1.57 -26.48
N ALA A 166 11.92 -0.56 -26.23
CA ALA A 166 12.26 0.85 -26.45
C ALA A 166 11.63 1.77 -25.37
N PRO A 167 12.43 2.54 -24.61
CA PRO A 167 11.93 3.29 -23.45
C PRO A 167 11.43 4.71 -23.78
N GLN A 168 11.64 5.21 -25.01
CA GLN A 168 11.36 6.63 -25.28
C GLN A 168 9.88 6.97 -25.11
N ILE A 169 9.60 8.14 -24.51
CA ILE A 169 8.24 8.64 -24.33
C ILE A 169 8.11 10.13 -24.70
N PRO A 170 6.91 10.59 -25.09
CA PRO A 170 6.64 12.01 -25.19
C PRO A 170 6.85 12.70 -23.83
N ALA A 171 7.37 13.92 -23.84
CA ALA A 171 7.61 14.69 -22.61
C ALA A 171 6.34 14.82 -21.77
N CYS A 172 6.44 14.44 -20.49
CA CYS A 172 5.37 14.42 -19.50
C CYS A 172 5.72 15.21 -18.21
N GLY A 173 6.96 15.68 -18.06
CA GLY A 173 7.45 16.28 -16.83
C GLY A 173 8.74 17.11 -17.02
N GLY A 174 9.47 17.34 -15.93
CA GLY A 174 10.71 18.12 -15.92
C GLY A 174 11.93 17.38 -16.51
N ALA A 175 13.09 18.05 -16.50
CA ALA A 175 14.35 17.51 -17.02
C ALA A 175 14.90 16.31 -16.22
N ASP A 176 14.36 16.07 -15.04
CA ASP A 176 14.60 14.93 -14.15
C ASP A 176 13.87 13.65 -14.59
N MET A 177 12.99 13.73 -15.61
CA MET A 177 12.30 12.59 -16.19
C MET A 177 13.09 12.00 -17.37
N ALA A 178 13.31 10.69 -17.32
CA ALA A 178 14.14 9.96 -18.27
C ALA A 178 13.46 9.71 -19.63
N PHE A 179 14.26 9.50 -20.67
CA PHE A 179 13.86 9.02 -21.98
C PHE A 179 12.84 9.89 -22.75
N GLN A 180 12.68 11.16 -22.34
CA GLN A 180 11.73 12.07 -22.98
C GLN A 180 12.21 12.60 -24.33
N TYR A 181 11.25 12.81 -25.24
CA TYR A 181 11.36 13.64 -26.44
C TYR A 181 10.18 14.62 -26.55
N PRO A 182 10.31 15.74 -27.29
CA PRO A 182 9.22 16.69 -27.42
C PRO A 182 7.97 16.05 -28.05
N ARG A 183 6.80 16.21 -27.41
CA ARG A 183 5.53 15.69 -27.93
C ARG A 183 5.25 16.23 -29.34
N GLY A 184 4.78 15.37 -30.24
CA GLY A 184 4.57 15.68 -31.66
C GLY A 184 5.83 15.55 -32.53
N SER A 185 6.98 15.18 -31.95
CA SER A 185 8.17 14.80 -32.72
C SER A 185 8.18 13.31 -33.01
N ASP A 186 8.58 12.93 -34.22
CA ASP A 186 8.70 11.53 -34.60
C ASP A 186 9.95 10.89 -33.97
N ALA A 187 9.72 10.00 -33.00
CA ALA A 187 10.75 9.19 -32.36
C ALA A 187 10.62 7.68 -32.69
N TRP A 188 9.73 7.30 -33.62
CA TRP A 188 9.33 5.90 -33.83
C TRP A 188 9.49 5.38 -35.24
N THR A 189 9.32 6.21 -36.27
CA THR A 189 9.29 5.74 -37.67
C THR A 189 10.55 4.95 -38.02
N GLY A 190 10.36 3.68 -38.38
CA GLY A 190 11.45 2.80 -38.85
C GLY A 190 12.37 2.28 -37.75
N THR A 191 12.08 2.54 -36.48
CA THR A 191 12.92 2.13 -35.34
C THR A 191 12.71 0.65 -34.96
N VAL A 192 11.50 0.11 -35.14
CA VAL A 192 11.13 -1.24 -34.70
C VAL A 192 11.34 -2.27 -35.83
N PRO A 193 12.13 -3.34 -35.63
CA PRO A 193 12.31 -4.37 -36.66
C PRO A 193 10.98 -5.03 -37.09
N ARG A 194 10.82 -5.32 -38.38
CA ARG A 194 9.57 -5.92 -38.94
C ARG A 194 9.31 -7.34 -38.44
N ASP A 195 10.34 -8.03 -37.97
CA ASP A 195 10.28 -9.39 -37.46
C ASP A 195 10.09 -9.45 -35.93
N THR A 196 9.75 -8.33 -35.29
CA THR A 196 9.38 -8.27 -33.87
C THR A 196 8.08 -9.03 -33.63
N ASP A 197 8.11 -10.00 -32.71
CA ASP A 197 6.94 -10.75 -32.24
C ASP A 197 6.32 -10.09 -31.01
N VAL A 198 7.15 -9.61 -30.07
CA VAL A 198 6.71 -8.88 -28.88
C VAL A 198 7.38 -7.52 -28.85
N LEU A 199 6.57 -6.46 -28.83
CA LEU A 199 7.04 -5.09 -28.67
C LEU A 199 6.81 -4.65 -27.22
N ILE A 200 7.82 -4.05 -26.60
CA ILE A 200 7.75 -3.45 -25.27
C ILE A 200 8.08 -1.97 -25.42
N THR A 201 7.14 -1.09 -25.08
CA THR A 201 7.34 0.37 -25.03
C THR A 201 6.89 0.88 -23.68
N HIS A 202 7.38 2.03 -23.21
CA HIS A 202 6.84 2.57 -21.97
C HIS A 202 5.54 3.35 -22.23
N THR A 203 5.52 4.20 -23.26
CA THR A 203 4.30 4.90 -23.72
C THR A 203 3.36 3.98 -24.52
N PRO A 204 2.02 4.13 -24.39
CA PRO A 204 1.06 3.45 -25.26
C PRO A 204 1.04 4.02 -26.69
N PRO A 205 0.66 3.23 -27.71
CA PRO A 205 0.26 3.79 -29.00
C PRO A 205 -1.03 4.60 -28.83
N LYS A 206 -1.16 5.70 -29.57
CA LYS A 206 -2.36 6.55 -29.50
C LYS A 206 -3.65 5.77 -29.78
N TRP A 207 -4.70 6.03 -29.01
CA TRP A 207 -6.04 5.41 -29.06
C TRP A 207 -6.19 3.99 -28.52
N HIS A 208 -5.17 3.49 -27.82
CA HIS A 208 -5.13 2.15 -27.26
C HIS A 208 -4.72 2.17 -25.79
N HIS A 209 -5.70 2.01 -24.89
CA HIS A 209 -5.49 2.05 -23.43
C HIS A 209 -4.72 3.31 -22.98
N ASP A 210 -5.10 4.46 -23.55
CA ASP A 210 -4.41 5.76 -23.41
C ASP A 210 -5.38 6.93 -23.14
N LEU A 211 -6.53 6.65 -22.51
CA LEU A 211 -7.63 7.59 -22.21
C LEU A 211 -8.38 8.12 -23.45
N SER A 212 -9.57 8.68 -23.25
CA SER A 212 -10.46 9.09 -24.35
C SER A 212 -9.98 10.31 -25.15
N HIS A 213 -9.00 11.05 -24.66
CA HIS A 213 -8.40 12.19 -25.35
C HIS A 213 -7.06 11.86 -26.03
N GLY A 214 -6.57 10.60 -25.92
CA GLY A 214 -5.48 10.08 -26.75
C GLY A 214 -4.09 10.51 -26.28
N MET A 215 -3.67 10.03 -25.11
CA MET A 215 -2.39 10.40 -24.50
C MET A 215 -1.17 9.66 -25.08
N GLY A 216 -1.43 8.54 -25.78
CA GLY A 216 -0.40 7.76 -26.44
C GLY A 216 0.22 8.47 -27.63
N ASP A 217 1.25 7.86 -28.21
CA ASP A 217 2.04 8.46 -29.27
C ASP A 217 1.51 8.10 -30.68
N GLU A 218 1.31 9.12 -31.52
CA GLU A 218 0.80 8.97 -32.88
C GLU A 218 1.77 8.31 -33.86
N PHE A 219 3.08 8.47 -33.67
CA PHE A 219 4.11 7.85 -34.51
C PHE A 219 4.32 6.40 -34.09
N LEU A 220 4.21 6.08 -32.80
CA LEU A 220 4.15 4.71 -32.31
C LEU A 220 2.94 3.97 -32.89
N LEU A 221 1.77 4.61 -32.96
CA LEU A 221 0.59 4.03 -33.62
C LEU A 221 0.89 3.65 -35.09
N GLN A 222 1.54 4.54 -35.84
CA GLN A 222 1.93 4.26 -37.24
C GLN A 222 2.95 3.12 -37.33
N GLU A 223 3.90 3.08 -36.40
CA GLU A 223 4.94 2.06 -36.36
C GLU A 223 4.37 0.67 -36.01
N VAL A 224 3.39 0.57 -35.11
CA VAL A 224 2.71 -0.71 -34.82
C VAL A 224 1.85 -1.19 -35.98
N TRP A 225 1.24 -0.28 -36.76
CA TRP A 225 0.58 -0.63 -38.03
C TRP A 225 1.55 -1.22 -39.06
N ARG A 226 2.81 -0.77 -39.04
CA ARG A 226 3.88 -1.27 -39.92
C ARG A 226 4.40 -2.64 -39.47
N VAL A 227 4.57 -2.84 -38.17
CA VAL A 227 5.23 -4.04 -37.60
C VAL A 227 4.24 -5.15 -37.29
N LYS A 228 3.07 -4.81 -36.75
CA LYS A 228 2.01 -5.74 -36.34
C LYS A 228 2.53 -6.84 -35.40
N PRO A 229 3.08 -6.48 -34.22
CA PRO A 229 3.61 -7.45 -33.26
C PRO A 229 2.50 -8.35 -32.72
N LEU A 230 2.78 -9.59 -32.33
CA LEU A 230 1.78 -10.49 -31.74
C LEU A 230 1.29 -9.97 -30.37
N LEU A 231 2.21 -9.39 -29.60
CA LEU A 231 1.95 -8.76 -28.31
C LEU A 231 2.66 -7.40 -28.25
N HIS A 232 1.96 -6.37 -27.79
CA HIS A 232 2.52 -5.07 -27.45
C HIS A 232 2.23 -4.77 -25.98
N VAL A 233 3.28 -4.65 -25.17
CA VAL A 233 3.20 -4.36 -23.74
C VAL A 233 3.69 -2.94 -23.49
N PHE A 234 2.92 -2.17 -22.73
CA PHE A 234 3.24 -0.79 -22.37
C PHE A 234 2.69 -0.37 -21.01
N GLY A 235 3.07 0.81 -20.51
CA GLY A 235 2.69 1.34 -19.19
C GLY A 235 2.37 2.84 -19.26
N HIS A 236 2.89 3.63 -18.31
CA HIS A 236 2.88 5.10 -18.26
C HIS A 236 1.52 5.75 -18.01
N VAL A 237 0.45 5.30 -18.68
CA VAL A 237 -0.90 5.87 -18.53
C VAL A 237 -1.68 5.07 -17.49
N HIS A 238 -1.45 5.41 -16.21
CA HIS A 238 -1.95 4.64 -15.07
C HIS A 238 -3.47 4.56 -14.98
N ALA A 239 -4.17 5.55 -15.53
CA ALA A 239 -5.63 5.64 -15.51
C ALA A 239 -6.32 4.78 -16.59
N ALA A 240 -5.56 4.08 -17.45
CA ALA A 240 -6.10 3.24 -18.52
C ALA A 240 -5.49 1.81 -18.56
N PRO A 241 -5.40 1.08 -17.43
CA PRO A 241 -4.86 -0.28 -17.43
C PRO A 241 -5.81 -1.24 -18.14
N GLY A 242 -5.27 -2.27 -18.80
CA GLY A 242 -6.12 -3.26 -19.44
C GLY A 242 -5.47 -4.00 -20.59
N ARG A 243 -6.29 -4.77 -21.30
CA ARG A 243 -5.88 -5.46 -22.52
C ARG A 243 -6.98 -5.43 -23.55
N GLU A 244 -6.59 -5.42 -24.81
CA GLU A 244 -7.51 -5.58 -25.94
C GLU A 244 -6.88 -6.35 -27.09
N GLY A 245 -7.74 -6.89 -27.95
CA GLY A 245 -7.33 -7.39 -29.26
C GLY A 245 -7.34 -6.25 -30.26
N CYS A 246 -6.32 -6.18 -31.10
CA CYS A 246 -6.23 -5.25 -32.23
C CYS A 246 -6.20 -6.06 -33.53
N TRP A 247 -7.12 -5.79 -34.45
CA TRP A 247 -7.15 -6.44 -35.76
C TRP A 247 -6.74 -5.44 -36.81
N TRP A 248 -5.65 -5.70 -37.52
CA TRP A 248 -5.08 -4.76 -38.50
C TRP A 248 -5.88 -4.67 -39.81
N ASP A 249 -7.16 -4.30 -39.70
CA ASP A 249 -8.13 -4.17 -40.79
C ASP A 249 -8.83 -2.80 -40.80
N GLU A 250 -9.76 -2.62 -41.72
CA GLU A 250 -10.43 -1.33 -41.92
C GLU A 250 -11.37 -0.94 -40.77
N THR A 251 -11.82 -1.90 -39.96
CA THR A 251 -12.61 -1.61 -38.73
C THR A 251 -11.75 -0.85 -37.73
N GLN A 252 -10.52 -1.33 -37.51
CA GLN A 252 -9.54 -0.73 -36.61
C GLN A 252 -9.11 0.65 -37.11
N ARG A 253 -8.83 0.80 -38.41
CA ARG A 253 -8.51 2.12 -38.99
C ARG A 253 -9.67 3.11 -38.86
N ALA A 254 -10.90 2.66 -39.12
CA ALA A 254 -12.07 3.51 -38.97
C ALA A 254 -12.25 3.96 -37.51
N TYR A 255 -12.04 3.06 -36.55
CA TYR A 255 -12.02 3.37 -35.13
C TYR A 255 -10.98 4.46 -34.81
N GLU A 256 -9.72 4.28 -35.19
CA GLU A 256 -8.65 5.26 -34.94
C GLU A 256 -8.93 6.62 -35.60
N ARG A 257 -9.46 6.63 -36.83
CA ARG A 257 -9.88 7.88 -37.52
C ARG A 257 -11.03 8.57 -36.80
N ILE A 258 -12.00 7.83 -36.26
CA ILE A 258 -13.09 8.40 -35.46
C ILE A 258 -12.52 9.07 -34.21
N MET A 259 -11.56 8.41 -33.55
CA MET A 259 -10.92 8.95 -32.35
C MET A 259 -10.10 10.21 -32.65
N ASP A 260 -9.35 10.22 -33.75
CA ASP A 260 -8.49 11.35 -34.14
C ASP A 260 -9.25 12.62 -34.56
N ARG A 261 -10.50 12.49 -35.01
CA ARG A 261 -11.38 13.63 -35.35
C ARG A 261 -11.83 14.46 -34.14
N GLY A 262 -11.54 14.00 -32.92
CA GLY A 262 -11.80 14.71 -31.66
C GLY A 262 -13.27 14.71 -31.22
N GLN A 263 -13.54 15.16 -29.98
CA GLN A 263 -14.91 15.36 -29.46
C GLN A 263 -15.47 16.69 -29.98
N ARG A 264 -16.70 16.70 -30.50
CA ARG A 264 -17.33 17.90 -31.11
C ARG A 264 -18.62 18.38 -30.43
N GLY A 265 -19.00 17.76 -29.31
CA GLY A 265 -20.26 18.06 -28.62
C GLY A 265 -21.48 17.56 -29.38
N ILE A 266 -22.65 17.64 -28.73
CA ILE A 266 -23.93 17.14 -29.27
C ILE A 266 -24.24 17.73 -30.64
N LEU A 267 -24.09 19.05 -30.80
CA LEU A 267 -24.43 19.75 -32.05
C LEU A 267 -23.39 19.51 -33.15
N GLY A 268 -22.10 19.41 -32.79
CA GLY A 268 -21.02 19.14 -33.75
C GLY A 268 -21.06 17.72 -34.29
N ASP A 269 -21.51 16.74 -33.49
CA ASP A 269 -21.67 15.35 -33.92
C ASP A 269 -22.80 15.18 -34.95
N ALA A 270 -23.89 15.94 -34.83
CA ALA A 270 -25.01 15.90 -35.76
C ALA A 270 -24.63 16.25 -37.22
N PHE A 271 -23.51 16.96 -37.41
CA PHE A 271 -23.00 17.39 -38.73
C PHE A 271 -21.61 16.82 -39.05
N ASN A 272 -21.10 15.87 -38.26
CA ASN A 272 -19.78 15.28 -38.50
C ASN A 272 -19.85 14.18 -39.56
N ILE A 273 -19.98 14.59 -40.82
CA ILE A 273 -20.06 13.68 -41.98
C ILE A 273 -18.87 12.72 -42.02
N GLY A 274 -17.66 13.17 -41.64
CA GLY A 274 -16.47 12.34 -41.59
C GLY A 274 -16.61 11.17 -40.60
N SER A 275 -16.97 11.45 -39.35
CA SER A 275 -17.19 10.39 -38.34
C SER A 275 -18.42 9.53 -38.65
N MET A 276 -19.43 10.06 -39.34
CA MET A 276 -20.56 9.26 -39.83
C MET A 276 -20.13 8.26 -40.90
N VAL A 277 -19.33 8.70 -41.88
CA VAL A 277 -18.78 7.82 -42.93
C VAL A 277 -17.87 6.76 -42.32
N ASP A 278 -16.94 7.16 -41.45
CA ASP A 278 -16.08 6.21 -40.74
C ASP A 278 -16.90 5.27 -39.85
N GLY A 279 -18.00 5.75 -39.25
CA GLY A 279 -18.94 4.93 -38.49
C GLY A 279 -19.63 3.86 -39.34
N VAL A 280 -20.05 4.20 -40.57
CA VAL A 280 -20.60 3.22 -41.53
C VAL A 280 -19.53 2.21 -41.93
N ILE A 281 -18.31 2.65 -42.21
CA ILE A 281 -17.17 1.77 -42.51
C ILE A 281 -16.93 0.79 -41.35
N LEU A 282 -16.88 1.31 -40.12
CA LEU A 282 -16.70 0.54 -38.90
C LEU A 282 -17.79 -0.54 -38.74
N ILE A 283 -19.06 -0.18 -38.99
CA ILE A 283 -20.19 -1.12 -38.91
C ILE A 283 -20.07 -2.23 -39.96
N ILE A 284 -19.86 -1.86 -41.22
CA ILE A 284 -19.81 -2.81 -42.33
C ILE A 284 -18.62 -3.77 -42.15
N HIS A 285 -17.42 -3.22 -41.92
CA HIS A 285 -16.21 -4.02 -41.78
C HIS A 285 -16.18 -4.80 -40.47
N GLY A 286 -16.74 -4.26 -39.38
CA GLY A 286 -16.89 -4.98 -38.12
C GLY A 286 -17.77 -6.22 -38.24
N LEU A 287 -18.94 -6.08 -38.89
CA LEU A 287 -19.82 -7.22 -39.19
C LEU A 287 -19.15 -8.23 -40.13
N MET A 288 -18.49 -7.76 -41.18
CA MET A 288 -17.73 -8.64 -42.10
C MET A 288 -16.60 -9.37 -41.38
N GLY A 289 -15.91 -8.71 -40.45
CA GLY A 289 -14.85 -9.32 -39.63
C GLY A 289 -15.39 -10.42 -38.70
N ILE A 290 -16.58 -10.24 -38.14
CA ILE A 290 -17.27 -11.26 -37.34
C ILE A 290 -17.71 -12.44 -38.23
N LEU A 291 -18.30 -12.18 -39.39
CA LEU A 291 -18.69 -13.22 -40.34
C LEU A 291 -17.48 -14.05 -40.78
N TRP A 292 -16.37 -13.36 -41.09
CA TRP A 292 -15.09 -13.99 -41.44
C TRP A 292 -14.57 -14.90 -40.32
N SER A 293 -14.52 -14.41 -39.07
CA SER A 293 -13.96 -15.20 -37.97
C SER A 293 -14.88 -16.31 -37.44
N LYS A 294 -16.20 -16.07 -37.36
CA LYS A 294 -17.15 -17.00 -36.71
C LYS A 294 -17.85 -17.95 -37.68
N ILE A 295 -18.08 -17.53 -38.92
CA ILE A 295 -18.91 -18.29 -39.87
C ILE A 295 -18.05 -18.91 -40.97
N TRP A 296 -17.12 -18.14 -41.55
CA TRP A 296 -16.33 -18.60 -42.68
C TRP A 296 -15.00 -19.26 -42.31
N GLY A 297 -14.68 -19.38 -41.01
CA GLY A 297 -13.47 -20.04 -40.53
C GLY A 297 -12.19 -19.34 -40.95
N GLY A 298 -12.27 -18.03 -41.22
CA GLY A 298 -11.14 -17.22 -41.62
C GLY A 298 -10.10 -17.09 -40.51
N GLU A 299 -8.82 -17.11 -40.87
CA GLU A 299 -7.72 -17.04 -39.92
C GLU A 299 -7.74 -15.70 -39.16
N VAL A 300 -7.64 -15.78 -37.83
CA VAL A 300 -7.65 -14.61 -36.94
C VAL A 300 -6.19 -14.31 -36.56
N LYS A 301 -5.57 -13.34 -37.23
CA LYS A 301 -4.21 -12.85 -36.96
C LYS A 301 -4.26 -11.41 -36.47
N GLY A 302 -4.65 -11.22 -35.21
CA GLY A 302 -4.61 -9.92 -34.55
C GLY A 302 -3.36 -9.73 -33.68
N SER A 303 -3.27 -8.59 -33.02
CA SER A 303 -2.32 -8.31 -31.93
C SER A 303 -3.05 -8.30 -30.60
N ILE A 304 -2.31 -8.51 -29.51
CA ILE A 304 -2.80 -8.22 -28.16
C ILE A 304 -2.05 -6.98 -27.68
N MET A 305 -2.79 -5.97 -27.26
CA MET A 305 -2.23 -4.75 -26.65
C MET A 305 -2.50 -4.80 -25.15
N VAL A 306 -1.50 -4.50 -24.35
CA VAL A 306 -1.58 -4.57 -22.88
C VAL A 306 -0.97 -3.31 -22.28
N ASN A 307 -1.83 -2.50 -21.65
CA ASN A 307 -1.37 -1.54 -20.65
C ASN A 307 -1.20 -2.31 -19.33
N ALA A 308 0.05 -2.46 -18.92
CA ALA A 308 0.52 -3.33 -17.86
C ALA A 308 0.70 -2.62 -16.52
N THR A 309 0.30 -1.35 -16.40
CA THR A 309 0.44 -0.58 -15.15
C THR A 309 -0.16 -1.35 -13.98
N LEU A 310 0.64 -1.58 -12.95
CA LEU A 310 0.20 -2.25 -11.74
C LEU A 310 -0.70 -1.35 -10.91
N THR A 311 -2.00 -1.53 -11.08
CA THR A 311 -2.98 -1.01 -10.12
C THR A 311 -3.05 -1.99 -8.94
N GLY A 312 -2.49 -1.58 -7.79
CA GLY A 312 -2.34 -2.34 -6.54
C GLY A 312 -3.24 -3.57 -6.36
N ALA A 313 -2.58 -4.72 -6.18
CA ALA A 313 -3.13 -5.97 -5.67
C ALA A 313 -4.09 -6.79 -6.56
N THR A 314 -3.82 -6.96 -7.85
CA THR A 314 -3.84 -8.30 -8.50
C THR A 314 -3.17 -8.25 -9.87
N VAL A 315 -2.12 -9.06 -10.11
CA VAL A 315 -1.61 -9.28 -11.49
C VAL A 315 -2.68 -10.04 -12.28
N LYS A 316 -3.54 -9.33 -13.04
CA LYS A 316 -4.59 -9.94 -13.86
C LYS A 316 -4.28 -9.99 -15.37
N THR A 317 -3.14 -9.49 -15.82
CA THR A 317 -2.74 -9.46 -17.24
C THR A 317 -1.81 -10.63 -17.58
N ALA A 318 -2.22 -11.86 -17.26
CA ALA A 318 -1.62 -13.05 -17.86
C ALA A 318 -2.16 -13.20 -19.29
N THR A 319 -1.27 -13.09 -20.27
CA THR A 319 -1.59 -13.27 -21.70
C THR A 319 -1.08 -14.63 -22.17
N ARG A 320 -1.92 -15.35 -22.91
CA ARG A 320 -1.56 -16.63 -23.51
C ARG A 320 -1.26 -16.43 -24.99
N ILE A 321 -0.04 -16.77 -25.41
CA ILE A 321 0.36 -16.73 -26.82
C ILE A 321 0.48 -18.17 -27.31
N SER A 322 -0.34 -18.56 -28.28
CA SER A 322 -0.40 -19.93 -28.80
C SER A 322 0.35 -20.12 -30.12
N ASP A 323 0.55 -19.06 -30.89
CA ASP A 323 1.03 -19.15 -32.27
C ASP A 323 2.34 -18.38 -32.46
N THR A 324 3.27 -18.97 -33.21
CA THR A 324 4.50 -18.33 -33.69
C THR A 324 4.36 -18.26 -35.20
N LYS A 325 4.55 -17.09 -35.82
CA LYS A 325 4.46 -16.90 -37.29
C LYS A 325 5.07 -18.10 -38.02
N THR A 326 4.25 -19.02 -38.51
CA THR A 326 4.70 -20.14 -39.34
C THR A 326 5.10 -19.53 -40.67
N ARG A 327 6.41 -19.39 -40.92
CA ARG A 327 6.92 -18.98 -42.22
C ARG A 327 6.78 -20.16 -43.18
N TYR A 328 5.71 -20.20 -43.97
CA TYR A 328 5.61 -21.05 -45.16
C TYR A 328 5.02 -20.27 -46.35
N PRO A 329 5.47 -20.56 -47.59
CA PRO A 329 5.17 -19.79 -48.78
C PRO A 329 3.74 -20.00 -49.26
N VAL A 330 3.19 -18.94 -49.88
CA VAL A 330 1.82 -18.82 -50.38
C VAL A 330 1.51 -19.91 -51.43
N HIS A 331 0.50 -20.74 -51.17
CA HIS A 331 -0.20 -21.50 -52.22
C HIS A 331 -1.72 -21.40 -52.06
N HIS A 332 -2.38 -21.25 -53.22
CA HIS A 332 -3.82 -21.02 -53.42
C HIS A 332 -4.73 -22.23 -53.08
N ALA A 333 -6.03 -21.90 -52.92
CA ALA A 333 -7.25 -22.73 -53.09
C ALA A 333 -7.65 -23.61 -51.89
N LYS A 334 -8.92 -23.95 -51.61
CA LYS A 334 -10.27 -23.63 -52.11
C LYS A 334 -11.29 -24.21 -51.08
N SER A 335 -12.46 -23.55 -50.96
CA SER A 335 -13.82 -24.06 -50.63
C SER A 335 -14.11 -25.00 -49.43
N SER A 336 -15.17 -24.61 -48.68
CA SER A 336 -15.97 -25.29 -47.64
C SER A 336 -16.60 -26.65 -48.07
N PRO A 337 -17.27 -27.45 -47.18
CA PRO A 337 -18.57 -27.14 -46.52
C PRO A 337 -18.74 -27.61 -45.05
N VAL A 338 -19.38 -26.82 -44.18
CA VAL A 338 -20.77 -26.90 -43.64
C VAL A 338 -21.14 -28.18 -42.85
N TYR A 339 -21.46 -28.01 -41.56
CA TYR A 339 -22.48 -28.80 -40.84
C TYR A 339 -23.30 -27.93 -39.86
N HIS A 340 -24.56 -28.34 -39.72
CA HIS A 340 -25.73 -27.63 -39.19
C HIS A 340 -25.89 -27.63 -37.65
N VAL A 341 -26.38 -26.50 -37.11
CA VAL A 341 -27.59 -26.28 -36.25
C VAL A 341 -27.63 -27.06 -34.91
N LYS A 342 -27.76 -26.40 -33.73
CA LYS A 342 -29.03 -25.90 -33.16
C LYS A 342 -28.80 -24.86 -32.06
N ARG A 343 -29.59 -23.77 -32.14
CA ARG A 343 -29.95 -22.89 -31.04
C ARG A 343 -30.85 -23.63 -30.04
N GLN A 344 -30.68 -23.35 -28.76
CA GLN A 344 -31.80 -23.26 -27.82
C GLN A 344 -31.58 -22.08 -26.88
N ALA A 345 -32.61 -21.24 -26.82
CA ALA A 345 -32.71 -20.04 -26.01
C ALA A 345 -33.29 -20.40 -24.63
N PHE A 346 -32.94 -19.63 -23.60
CA PHE A 346 -33.90 -19.17 -22.58
C PHE A 346 -33.44 -17.82 -22.02
N LEU A 347 -34.36 -16.86 -22.06
CA LEU A 347 -34.35 -15.56 -21.39
C LEU A 347 -35.08 -15.66 -20.05
N PHE A 348 -34.97 -14.59 -19.25
CA PHE A 348 -35.57 -14.28 -17.93
C PHE A 348 -34.72 -14.70 -16.72
N SER A 349 -34.54 -13.92 -15.66
CA SER A 349 -35.01 -12.57 -15.30
C SER A 349 -34.15 -12.10 -14.11
N LEU A 350 -33.96 -10.80 -14.00
CA LEU A 350 -33.59 -10.11 -12.76
C LEU A 350 -34.66 -10.39 -11.70
N ASP A 351 -34.26 -10.97 -10.56
CA ASP A 351 -34.64 -10.57 -9.19
C ASP A 351 -34.22 -11.66 -8.17
N ARG A 352 -33.15 -11.40 -7.40
CA ARG A 352 -33.10 -11.43 -5.91
C ARG A 352 -31.72 -11.72 -5.29
N SER A 353 -31.59 -11.11 -4.10
CA SER A 353 -30.63 -11.14 -2.99
C SER A 353 -29.38 -12.02 -3.00
N VAL A 354 -28.31 -11.39 -2.55
CA VAL A 354 -26.98 -11.90 -2.20
C VAL A 354 -27.02 -13.04 -1.17
N THR A 355 -26.47 -14.19 -1.57
CA THR A 355 -25.87 -15.20 -0.67
C THR A 355 -24.65 -15.83 -1.38
N PRO A 356 -23.60 -16.24 -0.64
CA PRO A 356 -22.34 -16.72 -1.23
C PRO A 356 -22.42 -18.19 -1.72
N PRO A 357 -21.73 -18.56 -2.82
CA PRO A 357 -21.76 -19.92 -3.37
C PRO A 357 -20.71 -20.88 -2.75
N PRO A 358 -20.92 -22.22 -2.83
CA PRO A 358 -20.09 -23.23 -2.15
C PRO A 358 -18.90 -23.75 -2.97
N ARG A 359 -17.88 -24.25 -2.26
CA ARG A 359 -16.59 -24.80 -2.77
C ARG A 359 -16.75 -26.19 -3.42
N LYS A 360 -16.04 -26.44 -4.53
CA LYS A 360 -15.80 -27.79 -5.09
C LYS A 360 -14.29 -28.06 -5.20
N PHE A 361 -13.86 -29.21 -4.67
CA PHE A 361 -12.48 -29.73 -4.71
C PHE A 361 -12.23 -30.59 -5.96
N ALA A 362 -11.02 -30.53 -6.51
CA ALA A 362 -10.46 -31.56 -7.38
C ALA A 362 -8.93 -31.64 -7.18
N SER A 363 -8.44 -32.83 -6.81
CA SER A 363 -7.02 -33.16 -6.56
C SER A 363 -6.28 -33.56 -7.85
N PRO A 364 -4.93 -33.54 -7.87
CA PRO A 364 -4.22 -34.71 -8.41
C PRO A 364 -2.93 -35.14 -7.70
N LYS A 365 -2.56 -36.38 -8.06
CA LYS A 365 -1.58 -37.34 -7.52
C LYS A 365 -0.10 -36.95 -7.70
N ASN A 366 0.74 -37.34 -6.73
CA ASN A 366 2.21 -37.39 -6.81
C ASN A 366 2.71 -38.78 -7.26
N ASN A 367 3.89 -38.80 -7.88
CA ASN A 367 4.82 -39.93 -7.91
C ASN A 367 6.27 -39.40 -7.80
N PRO A 368 7.23 -40.18 -7.25
CA PRO A 368 8.33 -39.62 -6.46
C PRO A 368 9.75 -39.72 -7.07
N MET A 369 10.58 -38.81 -6.57
CA MET A 369 12.05 -38.77 -6.36
C MET A 369 12.96 -39.94 -6.81
N SER A 370 14.13 -39.56 -7.33
CA SER A 370 15.41 -40.22 -7.03
C SER A 370 16.54 -39.20 -6.82
N THR A 371 17.44 -39.54 -5.90
CA THR A 371 18.50 -38.75 -5.26
C THR A 371 19.91 -39.08 -5.79
N ALA A 372 20.92 -38.37 -5.24
CA ALA A 372 22.40 -38.56 -5.27
C ALA A 372 23.16 -37.73 -6.32
N ASP A 373 24.31 -37.08 -6.06
CA ASP A 373 25.16 -36.91 -4.86
C ASP A 373 26.14 -35.72 -5.10
N THR A 374 26.74 -35.28 -3.99
CA THR A 374 27.85 -34.34 -3.65
C THR A 374 28.96 -34.08 -4.70
N GLU A 375 29.72 -32.96 -4.75
CA GLU A 375 30.44 -32.23 -3.68
C GLU A 375 31.09 -30.94 -4.25
N ASP A 376 31.25 -29.89 -3.42
CA ASP A 376 32.44 -28.98 -3.29
C ASP A 376 32.12 -27.48 -3.01
N GLY A 377 32.20 -27.10 -1.72
CA GLY A 377 33.25 -26.16 -1.31
C GLY A 377 33.12 -24.64 -1.45
N ARG A 378 31.95 -24.00 -1.39
CA ARG A 378 31.83 -22.57 -0.98
C ARG A 378 30.57 -22.34 -0.14
N VAL A 379 30.73 -22.19 1.17
CA VAL A 379 29.63 -21.88 2.09
C VAL A 379 29.19 -20.42 1.92
N VAL A 380 28.45 -20.17 0.85
CA VAL A 380 27.39 -19.16 0.86
C VAL A 380 26.28 -19.77 1.70
N ARG A 381 25.86 -19.10 2.78
CA ARG A 381 24.66 -19.50 3.54
C ARG A 381 23.44 -19.31 2.64
N ILE A 382 23.19 -20.29 1.77
CA ILE A 382 21.89 -20.54 1.17
C ILE A 382 21.04 -21.07 2.32
N GLY A 383 20.15 -20.21 2.82
CA GLY A 383 19.15 -20.60 3.79
C GLY A 383 18.28 -21.70 3.21
N VAL A 384 18.55 -22.92 3.68
CA VAL A 384 17.62 -24.05 3.80
C VAL A 384 16.21 -23.51 4.08
N HIS A 385 15.19 -24.10 3.44
CA HIS A 385 13.78 -23.91 3.78
C HIS A 385 13.61 -23.84 5.30
N ASP A 386 13.49 -22.62 5.83
CA ASP A 386 13.24 -22.41 7.24
C ASP A 386 11.76 -22.73 7.46
N THR A 387 11.47 -23.90 8.00
CA THR A 387 10.12 -24.29 8.41
C THR A 387 9.63 -23.52 9.65
N ARG A 388 10.33 -22.45 10.08
CA ARG A 388 9.94 -21.56 11.17
C ARG A 388 9.15 -20.37 10.62
N LYS A 389 7.84 -20.35 10.85
CA LYS A 389 6.97 -19.19 10.55
C LYS A 389 7.18 -18.10 11.62
N SER A 390 8.18 -17.25 11.39
CA SER A 390 8.36 -15.98 12.10
C SER A 390 7.59 -14.89 11.37
N GLU A 391 6.63 -14.27 12.04
CA GLU A 391 5.80 -13.21 11.47
C GLU A 391 6.29 -11.82 11.88
N ARG A 392 6.18 -10.88 10.93
CA ARG A 392 6.50 -9.48 11.12
C ARG A 392 5.55 -8.85 12.14
N SER A 393 6.02 -7.83 12.84
CA SER A 393 5.18 -7.07 13.74
C SER A 393 3.92 -6.50 13.09
N PRO A 394 2.75 -6.61 13.75
CA PRO A 394 1.53 -5.98 13.26
C PRO A 394 1.59 -4.45 13.33
N PHE A 395 2.60 -3.89 14.00
CA PHE A 395 2.78 -2.46 14.21
C PHE A 395 4.08 -1.98 13.56
N GLN A 396 4.05 -0.85 12.88
CA GLN A 396 5.25 -0.16 12.39
C GLN A 396 5.45 1.16 13.13
N LEU A 397 6.70 1.45 13.51
CA LEU A 397 7.07 2.76 14.05
C LEU A 397 7.31 3.75 12.92
N THR A 398 7.08 5.04 13.17
CA THR A 398 7.45 6.08 12.21
C THR A 398 8.96 6.24 12.12
N HIS A 399 9.43 6.62 10.93
CA HIS A 399 10.81 7.03 10.71
C HIS A 399 11.11 8.30 11.53
N ILE A 400 12.29 8.36 12.14
CA ILE A 400 12.79 9.57 12.82
C ILE A 400 13.99 10.11 12.07
N GLN A 401 13.93 11.38 11.67
CA GLN A 401 14.93 12.00 10.81
C GLN A 401 16.31 12.05 11.46
N ASP A 402 16.39 12.47 12.73
CA ASP A 402 17.67 12.77 13.38
C ASP A 402 18.24 11.59 14.19
N LEU A 403 17.73 10.37 13.96
CA LEU A 403 18.32 9.13 14.46
C LEU A 403 19.21 8.46 13.39
N PRO A 404 20.21 7.66 13.80
CA PRO A 404 21.00 6.84 12.88
C PRO A 404 20.11 5.95 11.99
N ALA A 405 20.52 5.70 10.76
CA ALA A 405 19.75 4.90 9.80
C ALA A 405 19.39 3.50 10.34
N ASP A 406 20.31 2.85 11.07
CA ASP A 406 20.09 1.54 11.68
C ASP A 406 18.95 1.54 12.73
N TYR A 407 18.61 2.70 13.30
CA TYR A 407 17.52 2.85 14.28
C TYR A 407 16.15 2.99 13.59
N ASN A 408 16.16 3.18 12.27
CA ASN A 408 14.99 3.30 11.41
C ASN A 408 14.69 2.04 10.60
N ALA A 409 15.29 0.89 10.94
CA ALA A 409 14.97 -0.39 10.33
C ALA A 409 13.45 -0.70 10.46
N ASP A 410 12.85 -1.07 9.32
CA ASP A 410 11.43 -1.42 9.12
C ASP A 410 10.40 -0.29 9.40
N THR A 411 10.88 0.95 9.59
CA THR A 411 10.02 2.11 9.87
C THR A 411 9.27 2.63 8.64
N VAL A 412 8.25 3.44 8.87
CA VAL A 412 7.42 4.04 7.82
C VAL A 412 7.47 5.57 7.84
N LYS A 413 7.57 6.20 6.67
CA LYS A 413 7.41 7.64 6.45
C LYS A 413 6.00 7.96 5.98
N LEU A 414 5.55 9.20 6.17
CA LEU A 414 4.27 9.65 5.64
C LEU A 414 4.20 9.52 4.10
N ASN A 415 5.29 9.81 3.41
CA ASN A 415 5.41 9.66 1.96
C ASN A 415 5.31 8.20 1.49
N ASP A 416 5.68 7.22 2.32
CA ASP A 416 5.51 5.80 1.98
C ASP A 416 4.02 5.38 1.97
N ILE A 417 3.17 6.16 2.66
CA ILE A 417 1.72 5.93 2.77
C ILE A 417 0.96 6.75 1.73
N LEU A 418 1.26 8.05 1.60
CA LEU A 418 0.50 8.98 0.75
C LEU A 418 1.09 9.20 -0.64
N GLY A 419 2.36 8.81 -0.86
CA GLY A 419 3.04 8.94 -2.16
C GLY A 419 2.63 7.87 -3.18
N ASP A 420 1.47 7.24 -3.00
CA ASP A 420 0.94 6.28 -3.95
C ASP A 420 0.06 6.99 -4.99
N PRO A 421 0.46 7.02 -6.27
CA PRO A 421 -0.29 7.73 -7.31
C PRO A 421 -1.67 7.13 -7.57
N LEU A 422 -1.96 5.92 -7.09
CA LEU A 422 -3.26 5.27 -7.26
C LEU A 422 -4.31 5.74 -6.24
N ILE A 423 -3.94 6.59 -5.28
CA ILE A 423 -4.89 7.17 -4.33
C ILE A 423 -5.81 8.13 -5.07
N LYS A 424 -7.08 7.75 -5.16
CA LYS A 424 -8.14 8.55 -5.75
C LYS A 424 -8.75 9.53 -4.74
N GLU A 425 -8.94 9.05 -3.52
CA GLU A 425 -9.60 9.79 -2.45
C GLU A 425 -8.98 9.43 -1.09
N CYS A 426 -8.74 10.44 -0.27
CA CYS A 426 -8.10 10.32 1.03
C CYS A 426 -8.96 10.99 2.10
N TRP A 427 -9.42 10.24 3.10
CA TRP A 427 -10.07 10.80 4.29
C TRP A 427 -9.06 10.84 5.42
N GLN A 428 -8.75 12.03 5.92
CA GLN A 428 -7.80 12.28 6.98
C GLN A 428 -8.52 12.72 8.24
N PHE A 429 -8.55 11.86 9.24
CA PHE A 429 -9.09 12.12 10.57
C PHE A 429 -7.93 12.51 11.47
N ASN A 430 -7.97 13.71 12.05
CA ASN A 430 -6.90 14.15 12.96
C ASN A 430 -7.35 15.28 13.91
N TYR A 431 -6.49 15.64 14.86
CA TYR A 431 -6.66 16.75 15.78
C TYR A 431 -6.07 18.06 15.24
N LEU A 432 -4.80 18.03 14.79
CA LEU A 432 -4.12 19.18 14.17
C LEU A 432 -3.73 18.89 12.71
N PHE A 433 -3.78 19.93 11.89
CA PHE A 433 -3.47 19.87 10.46
C PHE A 433 -2.63 21.07 10.02
N ASP A 434 -1.52 20.76 9.35
CA ASP A 434 -0.90 21.62 8.34
C ASP A 434 -1.25 21.00 6.97
N ILE A 435 -2.28 21.54 6.33
CA ILE A 435 -2.81 20.99 5.08
C ILE A 435 -1.79 21.18 3.94
N ASP A 436 -1.08 22.30 3.89
CA ASP A 436 -0.12 22.54 2.82
C ASP A 436 1.05 21.56 2.90
N TRP A 437 1.58 21.36 4.10
CA TRP A 437 2.59 20.33 4.34
C TRP A 437 2.06 18.93 4.03
N LEU A 438 0.86 18.56 4.50
CA LEU A 438 0.24 17.26 4.20
C LEU A 438 0.18 17.01 2.69
N MET A 439 -0.24 18.02 1.91
CA MET A 439 -0.35 17.88 0.47
C MET A 439 1.01 17.61 -0.20
N THR A 440 2.15 18.00 0.41
CA THR A 440 3.47 17.69 -0.14
C THR A 440 3.84 16.20 -0.14
N HIS A 441 3.13 15.36 0.61
CA HIS A 441 3.37 13.91 0.69
C HIS A 441 2.53 13.10 -0.30
N PHE A 442 1.60 13.74 -1.01
CA PHE A 442 0.97 13.10 -2.17
C PHE A 442 1.91 13.19 -3.36
N ASP A 443 1.89 12.13 -4.16
CA ASP A 443 2.58 12.04 -5.43
C ASP A 443 2.28 13.27 -6.31
N SER A 444 3.31 13.83 -6.94
CA SER A 444 3.22 15.12 -7.65
C SER A 444 2.21 15.11 -8.77
N ASP A 445 2.01 13.96 -9.42
CA ASP A 445 1.19 13.85 -10.62
C ASP A 445 -0.30 13.82 -10.29
N VAL A 446 -0.64 13.36 -9.08
CA VAL A 446 -2.04 13.25 -8.63
C VAL A 446 -2.39 14.20 -7.49
N ARG A 447 -1.43 14.87 -6.86
CA ARG A 447 -1.63 15.75 -5.69
C ARG A 447 -2.78 16.73 -5.82
N ASP A 448 -2.91 17.39 -6.97
CA ASP A 448 -3.94 18.41 -7.20
C ASP A 448 -5.28 17.82 -7.66
N ILE A 449 -5.33 16.49 -7.83
CA ILE A 449 -6.47 15.74 -8.36
C ILE A 449 -7.12 14.87 -7.26
N VAL A 450 -6.31 14.27 -6.37
CA VAL A 450 -6.78 13.45 -5.25
C VAL A 450 -7.83 14.21 -4.45
N GLN A 451 -8.97 13.58 -4.21
CA GLN A 451 -10.01 14.16 -3.36
C GLN A 451 -9.64 13.97 -1.88
N VAL A 452 -9.31 15.06 -1.18
CA VAL A 452 -8.87 14.99 0.22
C VAL A 452 -9.97 15.53 1.14
N LYS A 453 -10.36 14.73 2.13
CA LYS A 453 -11.36 15.09 3.15
C LYS A 453 -10.69 15.21 4.51
N ILE A 454 -10.66 16.42 5.06
CA ILE A 454 -10.07 16.75 6.36
C ILE A 454 -11.15 16.68 7.43
N VAL A 455 -11.14 15.65 8.26
CA VAL A 455 -12.08 15.46 9.38
C VAL A 455 -11.43 15.93 10.68
N HIS A 456 -12.00 16.98 11.29
CA HIS A 456 -11.40 17.68 12.43
C HIS A 456 -12.46 18.12 13.46
N GLY A 457 -12.05 18.34 14.71
CA GLY A 457 -12.94 18.72 15.83
C GLY A 457 -13.06 20.22 16.10
N SER A 458 -12.42 21.08 15.32
CA SER A 458 -12.42 22.53 15.56
C SER A 458 -13.74 23.18 15.14
N TRP A 459 -14.74 23.09 16.02
CA TRP A 459 -16.10 23.58 15.81
C TRP A 459 -16.26 25.10 16.01
N LYS A 460 -15.41 25.71 16.84
CA LYS A 460 -15.35 27.17 17.02
C LYS A 460 -14.73 27.82 15.79
N LYS A 461 -15.43 28.78 15.17
CA LYS A 461 -14.98 29.44 13.93
C LYS A 461 -13.75 30.32 14.14
N GLU A 462 -13.63 30.87 15.34
CA GLU A 462 -12.55 31.75 15.79
C GLU A 462 -11.30 31.00 16.25
N ALA A 463 -11.32 29.67 16.34
CA ALA A 463 -10.15 28.90 16.71
C ALA A 463 -9.08 28.98 15.61
N SER A 464 -7.81 29.23 15.99
CA SER A 464 -6.69 29.33 15.04
C SER A 464 -6.59 28.12 14.11
N ASN A 465 -6.73 26.91 14.64
CA ASN A 465 -6.74 25.67 13.85
C ASN A 465 -7.89 25.63 12.84
N ARG A 466 -9.08 26.15 13.21
CA ARG A 466 -10.23 26.21 12.30
C ARG A 466 -9.96 27.17 11.14
N ILE A 467 -9.46 28.36 11.46
CA ILE A 467 -9.13 29.39 10.47
C ILE A 467 -8.08 28.87 9.48
N ALA A 468 -7.02 28.22 9.98
CA ALA A 468 -5.96 27.64 9.14
C ALA A 468 -6.48 26.55 8.20
N ILE A 469 -7.34 25.65 8.70
CA ILE A 469 -7.97 24.60 7.89
C ILE A 469 -8.86 25.19 6.79
N ASP A 470 -9.72 26.14 7.15
CA ASP A 470 -10.64 26.78 6.20
C ASP A 470 -9.88 27.59 5.13
N ASP A 471 -8.82 28.31 5.51
CA ASP A 471 -7.95 29.05 4.56
C ASP A 471 -7.27 28.10 3.57
N ALA A 472 -6.67 27.01 4.04
CA ALA A 472 -6.01 26.05 3.16
C ALA A 472 -7.01 25.33 2.22
N CYS A 473 -8.23 25.06 2.68
CA CYS A 473 -9.29 24.50 1.82
C CYS A 473 -9.79 25.51 0.77
N GLN A 474 -9.74 26.81 1.05
CA GLN A 474 -10.04 27.84 0.04
C GLN A 474 -8.97 27.89 -1.06
N ARG A 475 -7.69 27.71 -0.69
CA ARG A 475 -6.57 27.68 -1.64
C ARG A 475 -6.51 26.40 -2.46
N ARG A 476 -7.08 25.30 -1.98
CA ARG A 476 -6.99 23.96 -2.61
C ARG A 476 -8.36 23.38 -2.92
N PRO A 477 -8.84 23.45 -4.18
CA PRO A 477 -10.22 23.09 -4.53
C PRO A 477 -10.53 21.59 -4.43
N ASN A 478 -9.51 20.72 -4.36
CA ASN A 478 -9.63 19.28 -4.16
C ASN A 478 -9.64 18.86 -2.68
N VAL A 479 -9.52 19.82 -1.74
CA VAL A 479 -9.52 19.56 -0.29
C VAL A 479 -10.81 20.08 0.34
N LYS A 480 -11.46 19.26 1.16
CA LYS A 480 -12.71 19.60 1.85
C LYS A 480 -12.62 19.36 3.35
N ALA A 481 -12.90 20.39 4.14
CA ALA A 481 -13.05 20.26 5.59
C ALA A 481 -14.42 19.66 5.99
N ILE A 482 -14.40 18.80 7.00
CA ILE A 482 -15.56 18.18 7.64
C ILE A 482 -15.38 18.33 9.15
N THR A 483 -16.28 19.07 9.79
CA THR A 483 -16.24 19.27 11.24
C THR A 483 -16.99 18.16 11.95
N ALA A 484 -16.29 17.38 12.76
CA ALA A 484 -16.89 16.36 13.60
C ALA A 484 -17.79 17.01 14.67
N TYR A 485 -18.96 16.41 14.89
CA TYR A 485 -19.91 16.91 15.88
C TYR A 485 -19.41 16.61 17.30
N LEU A 486 -19.16 17.65 18.09
CA LEU A 486 -18.71 17.54 19.48
C LEU A 486 -19.74 18.26 20.38
N PRO A 487 -20.68 17.53 21.00
CA PRO A 487 -21.72 18.15 21.84
C PRO A 487 -21.18 18.60 23.21
N ASP A 488 -20.08 17.99 23.68
CA ASP A 488 -19.46 18.30 24.96
C ASP A 488 -18.38 19.38 24.83
N PRO A 489 -18.39 20.44 25.68
CA PRO A 489 -17.46 21.57 25.55
C PRO A 489 -15.99 21.21 25.83
N PHE A 490 -15.73 20.07 26.47
CA PHE A 490 -14.39 19.54 26.76
C PHE A 490 -14.03 18.31 25.92
N GLY A 491 -14.89 17.93 24.97
CA GLY A 491 -14.64 16.83 24.05
C GLY A 491 -13.69 17.22 22.93
N THR A 492 -12.91 16.25 22.45
CA THR A 492 -11.93 16.45 21.37
C THR A 492 -12.11 15.40 20.29
N HIS A 493 -11.95 15.79 19.02
CA HIS A 493 -11.73 14.83 17.94
C HIS A 493 -10.25 14.47 17.90
N HIS A 494 -9.88 13.33 18.48
CA HIS A 494 -8.48 12.94 18.68
C HIS A 494 -8.08 11.68 17.89
N SER A 495 -9.06 11.02 17.26
CA SER A 495 -8.86 9.96 16.27
C SER A 495 -7.88 10.37 15.17
N LYS A 496 -6.97 9.45 14.85
CA LYS A 496 -5.89 9.61 13.88
C LYS A 496 -5.95 8.45 12.91
N MET A 497 -6.54 8.71 11.76
CA MET A 497 -6.88 7.67 10.79
C MET A 497 -6.85 8.23 9.37
N MET A 498 -6.37 7.41 8.43
CA MET A 498 -6.49 7.63 7.00
C MET A 498 -7.38 6.55 6.40
N ILE A 499 -8.31 6.94 5.53
CA ILE A 499 -8.99 6.00 4.62
C ILE A 499 -8.58 6.38 3.21
N LEU A 500 -7.82 5.51 2.57
CA LEU A 500 -7.28 5.71 1.22
C LEU A 500 -8.09 4.84 0.27
N ILE A 501 -8.91 5.48 -0.54
CA ILE A 501 -9.67 4.85 -1.62
C ILE A 501 -8.86 5.00 -2.89
N ARG A 502 -8.67 3.90 -3.59
CA ARG A 502 -7.77 3.82 -4.74
C ARG A 502 -8.54 3.63 -6.05
N HIS A 503 -7.87 3.86 -7.17
CA HIS A 503 -8.44 3.63 -8.50
C HIS A 503 -8.66 2.14 -8.85
N ASP A 504 -8.05 1.23 -8.10
CA ASP A 504 -8.19 -0.24 -8.23
C ASP A 504 -9.31 -0.84 -7.37
N ASP A 505 -10.21 -0.01 -6.84
CA ASP A 505 -11.29 -0.38 -5.92
C ASP A 505 -10.81 -0.97 -4.57
N PHE A 506 -9.52 -0.88 -4.25
CA PHE A 506 -9.03 -1.19 -2.91
C PHE A 506 -9.20 0.00 -1.96
N VAL A 507 -9.47 -0.33 -0.70
CA VAL A 507 -9.50 0.63 0.41
C VAL A 507 -8.44 0.23 1.42
N GLN A 508 -7.54 1.14 1.74
CA GLN A 508 -6.57 0.99 2.82
C GLN A 508 -6.99 1.85 4.00
N VAL A 509 -7.05 1.25 5.18
CA VAL A 509 -7.32 1.96 6.45
C VAL A 509 -6.04 1.99 7.26
N VAL A 510 -5.59 3.19 7.59
CA VAL A 510 -4.35 3.43 8.35
C VAL A 510 -4.74 4.12 9.65
N ILE A 511 -4.72 3.42 10.78
CA ILE A 511 -4.84 4.06 12.10
C ILE A 511 -3.43 4.42 12.54
N HIS A 512 -3.22 5.56 13.21
CA HIS A 512 -1.88 5.97 13.67
C HIS A 512 -1.94 6.90 14.89
N THR A 513 -0.79 7.38 15.40
CA THR A 513 -0.74 8.25 16.59
C THR A 513 -0.28 9.69 16.34
N SER A 514 0.24 10.00 15.14
CA SER A 514 0.75 11.33 14.75
C SER A 514 -0.33 12.33 14.33
N ASN A 515 -0.19 13.60 14.72
CA ASN A 515 -0.90 14.71 14.09
C ASN A 515 -0.42 14.94 12.64
N MET A 516 -1.20 15.64 11.81
CA MET A 516 -0.79 15.97 10.43
C MET A 516 0.00 17.28 10.41
N ILE A 517 1.12 17.33 11.16
CA ILE A 517 2.05 18.47 11.20
C ILE A 517 3.49 17.94 11.14
N PRO A 518 4.47 18.72 10.63
CA PRO A 518 5.86 18.28 10.52
C PRO A 518 6.43 17.72 11.83
N GLN A 519 6.24 18.45 12.94
CA GLN A 519 6.80 18.11 14.25
C GLN A 519 6.51 16.65 14.67
N ASP A 520 5.28 16.17 14.44
CA ASP A 520 4.86 14.83 14.84
C ASP A 520 5.45 13.70 13.98
N TRP A 521 5.96 14.01 12.78
CA TRP A 521 6.51 13.06 11.81
C TRP A 521 8.03 13.17 11.63
N THR A 522 8.67 14.19 12.20
CA THR A 522 10.13 14.38 12.11
C THR A 522 10.86 13.59 13.19
N ASN A 523 10.62 13.88 14.47
CA ASN A 523 11.46 13.41 15.58
C ASN A 523 10.73 12.81 16.79
N MET A 524 9.40 12.62 16.71
CA MET A 524 8.61 11.97 17.75
C MET A 524 8.42 10.47 17.53
N SER A 525 8.30 9.70 18.62
CA SER A 525 7.97 8.27 18.55
C SER A 525 6.47 8.05 18.34
N GLN A 526 6.09 7.43 17.22
CA GLN A 526 4.69 7.19 16.77
C GLN A 526 4.56 5.80 16.12
N ALA A 527 3.34 5.30 15.88
CA ALA A 527 3.12 4.00 15.24
C ALA A 527 1.83 3.86 14.42
N VAL A 528 1.76 2.81 13.59
CA VAL A 528 0.64 2.42 12.69
C VAL A 528 0.29 0.92 12.87
N PRO A 529 -0.96 0.53 13.21
CA PRO A 529 -1.38 -0.87 13.34
C PRO A 529 -1.94 -1.61 12.10
N CYS A 530 -1.96 -2.95 12.17
CA CYS A 530 -2.52 -3.91 11.19
C CYS A 530 -3.39 -5.04 11.85
N GLN A 531 -4.68 -5.13 11.45
CA GLN A 531 -5.73 -6.20 11.58
C GLN A 531 -6.04 -6.95 12.94
N GLN A 532 -7.16 -7.72 13.04
CA GLN A 532 -7.99 -8.02 14.27
C GLN A 532 -8.57 -9.48 14.53
N VAL A 533 -8.91 -9.74 15.83
CA VAL A 533 -9.80 -10.67 16.68
C VAL A 533 -9.32 -11.95 17.49
N ALA A 534 -9.78 -12.04 18.77
CA ALA A 534 -9.30 -12.61 20.08
C ALA A 534 -9.40 -14.11 20.43
N SER A 535 -8.51 -14.62 21.33
CA SER A 535 -8.78 -15.69 22.33
C SER A 535 -7.63 -15.88 23.37
N ALA A 536 -7.88 -16.67 24.44
CA ALA A 536 -7.21 -16.66 25.75
C ALA A 536 -6.52 -18.00 26.16
N THR A 537 -5.34 -17.91 26.80
CA THR A 537 -4.59 -19.05 27.36
C THR A 537 -4.44 -18.97 28.90
N LYS A 538 -4.44 -20.15 29.56
CA LYS A 538 -4.31 -20.32 31.02
C LYS A 538 -2.92 -19.89 31.52
N ARG A 539 -2.86 -19.21 32.68
CA ARG A 539 -1.64 -18.57 33.23
C ARG A 539 -1.31 -19.03 34.65
N THR A 540 -0.01 -19.16 34.93
CA THR A 540 0.57 -19.52 36.24
C THR A 540 1.41 -18.39 36.88
N ALA A 541 1.71 -17.30 36.14
CA ALA A 541 2.54 -16.17 36.60
C ALA A 541 1.75 -14.85 36.72
N ARG A 542 2.30 -13.88 37.49
CA ARG A 542 1.67 -12.57 37.75
C ARG A 542 1.71 -11.66 36.50
N PRO A 543 0.57 -11.13 36.02
CA PRO A 543 0.54 -10.25 34.83
C PRO A 543 1.21 -8.91 35.07
N HIS A 544 1.70 -8.26 34.01
CA HIS A 544 2.09 -6.86 34.05
C HIS A 544 1.47 -6.07 32.90
N VAL A 545 0.61 -5.11 33.22
CA VAL A 545 0.05 -4.16 32.27
C VAL A 545 0.88 -2.88 32.29
N VAL A 546 1.40 -2.52 31.12
CA VAL A 546 2.18 -1.31 30.90
C VAL A 546 1.34 -0.36 30.05
N VAL A 547 1.15 0.85 30.58
CA VAL A 547 0.44 1.94 29.92
C VAL A 547 1.47 3.01 29.58
N GLN A 548 1.61 3.36 28.32
CA GLN A 548 2.44 4.49 27.88
C GLN A 548 1.51 5.51 27.22
N VAL A 549 1.58 6.76 27.65
CA VAL A 549 0.73 7.85 27.16
C VAL A 549 1.52 9.15 27.04
N SER A 550 1.03 10.10 26.24
CA SER A 550 1.62 11.45 26.12
C SER A 550 0.84 12.51 26.89
N SER A 551 -0.34 12.17 27.43
CA SER A 551 -1.09 13.06 28.32
C SER A 551 -1.83 12.30 29.43
N ILE A 552 -1.90 12.94 30.59
CA ILE A 552 -2.65 12.49 31.76
C ILE A 552 -3.55 13.65 32.22
N ALA A 553 -4.86 13.45 32.15
CA ALA A 553 -5.84 14.43 32.60
C ALA A 553 -5.95 14.47 34.14
N THR A 554 -6.76 15.38 34.68
CA THR A 554 -7.13 15.39 36.10
C THR A 554 -8.11 14.25 36.38
N LEU A 555 -7.65 13.19 37.04
CA LEU A 555 -8.43 11.97 37.33
C LEU A 555 -9.09 11.99 38.73
N GLY A 556 -8.75 12.98 39.55
CA GLY A 556 -9.28 13.16 40.89
C GLY A 556 -8.23 13.01 41.99
N LYS A 557 -8.65 13.29 43.24
CA LYS A 557 -7.78 13.33 44.43
C LYS A 557 -7.38 11.95 44.97
N ASN A 558 -8.01 10.88 44.50
CA ASN A 558 -7.76 9.50 44.89
C ASN A 558 -7.66 8.59 43.67
N ASP A 559 -7.20 7.37 43.85
CA ASP A 559 -6.94 6.43 42.76
C ASP A 559 -8.18 5.62 42.33
N THR A 560 -9.38 6.01 42.77
CA THR A 560 -10.65 5.31 42.49
C THR A 560 -10.90 5.14 40.99
N TYR A 561 -10.81 6.20 40.20
CA TYR A 561 -11.01 6.10 38.75
C TYR A 561 -9.96 5.18 38.10
N LEU A 562 -8.69 5.35 38.48
CA LEU A 562 -7.58 4.59 37.92
C LEU A 562 -7.71 3.09 38.25
N LYS A 563 -8.01 2.74 39.51
CA LYS A 563 -8.17 1.34 39.95
C LYS A 563 -9.47 0.72 39.46
N ASP A 564 -10.59 1.35 39.77
CA ASP A 564 -11.90 0.70 39.68
C ASP A 564 -12.48 0.78 38.27
N THR A 565 -11.98 1.70 37.44
CA THR A 565 -12.36 1.81 36.02
C THR A 565 -11.26 1.28 35.11
N ILE A 566 -10.10 1.96 35.05
CA ILE A 566 -9.07 1.66 34.05
C ILE A 566 -8.35 0.34 34.34
N PHE A 567 -7.73 0.18 35.51
CA PHE A 567 -6.96 -1.03 35.84
C PHE A 567 -7.85 -2.27 35.88
N LYS A 568 -9.07 -2.14 36.41
CA LYS A 568 -10.06 -3.22 36.38
C LYS A 568 -10.39 -3.65 34.95
N ALA A 569 -10.68 -2.71 34.05
CA ALA A 569 -10.95 -3.02 32.65
C ALA A 569 -9.76 -3.71 31.97
N LEU A 570 -8.55 -3.15 32.12
CA LEU A 570 -7.33 -3.69 31.51
C LEU A 570 -6.87 -5.03 32.14
N SER A 571 -7.38 -5.40 33.31
CA SER A 571 -7.06 -6.69 33.95
C SER A 571 -7.95 -7.84 33.48
N THR A 572 -9.04 -7.55 32.77
CA THR A 572 -10.06 -8.54 32.43
C THR A 572 -9.55 -9.55 31.40
N THR A 573 -9.80 -10.84 31.64
CA THR A 573 -9.52 -11.93 30.67
C THR A 573 -10.74 -12.85 30.57
N ALA A 574 -10.86 -13.61 29.48
CA ALA A 574 -12.00 -14.51 29.23
C ALA A 574 -12.11 -15.70 30.23
N ALA A 575 -11.17 -15.86 31.17
CA ALA A 575 -11.04 -17.03 32.02
C ALA A 575 -11.85 -16.99 33.34
N VAL A 576 -12.80 -16.07 33.53
CA VAL A 576 -13.61 -16.02 34.76
C VAL A 576 -15.11 -15.90 34.41
N PRO A 577 -15.90 -16.99 34.51
CA PRO A 577 -17.35 -16.90 34.50
C PRO A 577 -17.82 -16.07 35.70
N ALA A 578 -18.74 -15.14 35.46
CA ALA A 578 -19.32 -14.22 36.45
C ALA A 578 -20.13 -14.89 37.59
N ALA A 579 -20.17 -16.23 37.67
CA ALA A 579 -20.96 -16.98 38.63
C ALA A 579 -20.25 -17.32 39.95
N LEU A 580 -18.98 -16.91 40.14
CA LEU A 580 -18.20 -17.20 41.35
C LEU A 580 -17.59 -15.95 42.02
N SER A 581 -18.13 -14.75 41.79
CA SER A 581 -17.65 -13.54 42.46
C SER A 581 -18.28 -13.35 43.84
N GLY A 582 -18.07 -14.31 44.74
CA GLY A 582 -17.91 -13.99 46.14
C GLY A 582 -16.50 -13.44 46.32
N ALA A 583 -16.37 -12.13 46.55
CA ALA A 583 -15.16 -11.42 47.02
C ALA A 583 -13.80 -12.10 46.72
N GLY A 584 -13.23 -11.90 45.52
CA GLY A 584 -11.95 -12.50 45.14
C GLY A 584 -11.29 -11.89 43.91
N THR A 585 -10.61 -10.75 44.11
CA THR A 585 -9.41 -10.26 43.41
C THR A 585 -9.34 -10.23 41.88
N ALA A 586 -9.83 -9.14 41.26
CA ALA A 586 -9.25 -8.58 40.02
C ALA A 586 -7.88 -7.91 40.27
N GLN A 587 -7.18 -8.27 41.35
CA GLN A 587 -6.20 -7.43 42.06
C GLN A 587 -4.74 -7.87 41.87
N ASP A 588 -4.47 -8.87 41.03
CA ASP A 588 -3.13 -9.50 40.97
C ASP A 588 -2.24 -9.01 39.82
N ALA A 589 -2.72 -8.17 38.89
CA ALA A 589 -1.85 -7.59 37.86
C ALA A 589 -0.96 -6.46 38.42
N LYS A 590 0.32 -6.44 38.03
CA LYS A 590 1.24 -5.30 38.22
C LYS A 590 0.91 -4.22 37.18
N PHE A 591 0.95 -2.96 37.57
CA PHE A 591 0.68 -1.81 36.68
C PHE A 591 1.84 -0.83 36.68
N SER A 592 2.28 -0.45 35.47
CA SER A 592 3.25 0.62 35.24
C SER A 592 2.71 1.63 34.23
N ILE A 593 3.00 2.91 34.45
CA ILE A 593 2.64 4.03 33.59
C ILE A 593 3.94 4.71 33.13
N ILE A 594 4.25 4.64 31.85
CA ILE A 594 5.40 5.33 31.26
C ILE A 594 4.98 6.74 30.89
N PHE A 595 5.68 7.72 31.47
CA PHE A 595 5.51 9.14 31.18
C PHE A 595 6.88 9.83 31.29
N PRO A 596 7.23 10.78 30.41
CA PRO A 596 8.55 11.42 30.45
C PRO A 596 8.64 12.44 31.60
N ASP A 597 9.84 12.55 32.17
CA ASP A 597 10.21 13.62 33.10
C ASP A 597 10.80 14.83 32.34
N ALA A 598 11.12 15.90 33.07
CA ALA A 598 11.68 17.09 32.46
C ALA A 598 13.06 16.86 31.81
N GLU A 599 13.90 16.02 32.40
CA GLU A 599 15.21 15.68 31.86
C GLU A 599 15.11 14.94 30.52
N THR A 600 14.17 13.99 30.41
CA THR A 600 13.89 13.28 29.16
C THR A 600 13.51 14.25 28.05
N ILE A 601 12.61 15.20 28.34
CA ILE A 601 12.20 16.22 27.36
C ILE A 601 13.38 17.13 26.99
N ARG A 602 14.12 17.61 27.99
CA ARG A 602 15.30 18.46 27.81
C ARG A 602 16.39 17.80 26.95
N ALA A 603 16.59 16.48 27.09
CA ALA A 603 17.58 15.70 26.35
C ALA A 603 17.08 15.14 25.00
N SER A 604 15.78 15.29 24.71
CA SER A 604 15.16 14.80 23.47
C SER A 604 15.70 15.48 22.21
N LEU A 605 15.50 14.89 21.04
CA LEU A 605 15.98 15.43 19.76
C LEU A 605 15.49 16.85 19.46
N ASP A 606 14.28 17.23 19.89
CA ASP A 606 13.78 18.60 19.69
C ASP A 606 13.89 19.46 20.96
N GLY A 607 14.60 18.97 21.99
CA GLY A 607 14.70 19.62 23.30
C GLY A 607 13.32 19.94 23.88
N TYR A 608 13.17 21.11 24.51
CA TYR A 608 11.89 21.50 25.13
C TYR A 608 10.74 21.65 24.14
N THR A 609 11.01 21.87 22.84
CA THR A 609 9.94 21.96 21.83
C THR A 609 9.12 20.66 21.76
N SER A 610 9.73 19.50 22.00
CA SER A 610 8.99 18.23 22.07
C SER A 610 7.94 18.19 23.19
N GLY A 611 8.17 18.94 24.26
CA GLY A 611 7.29 19.04 25.42
C GLY A 611 5.96 19.74 25.14
N SER A 612 5.84 20.44 24.00
CA SER A 612 4.58 21.09 23.61
C SER A 612 3.45 20.09 23.38
N SER A 613 3.77 18.86 22.98
CA SER A 613 2.82 17.78 22.64
C SER A 613 2.59 16.80 23.80
N ILE A 614 3.11 17.10 24.99
CA ILE A 614 3.12 16.21 26.15
C ILE A 614 2.57 16.96 27.37
N HIS A 615 1.51 16.42 27.99
CA HIS A 615 0.71 17.19 28.95
C HIS A 615 0.32 16.40 30.19
N MET A 616 0.85 16.83 31.33
CA MET A 616 0.33 16.52 32.66
C MET A 616 0.43 17.79 33.52
N LYS A 617 -0.59 18.09 34.32
CA LYS A 617 -0.52 19.20 35.29
C LYS A 617 -0.10 18.64 36.64
N VAL A 618 0.77 19.37 37.36
CA VAL A 618 1.22 19.01 38.72
C VAL A 618 1.09 20.14 39.76
N GLN A 619 0.67 21.33 39.33
CA GLN A 619 0.80 22.56 40.15
C GLN A 619 -0.27 22.73 41.24
N SER A 620 -1.49 22.21 41.05
CA SER A 620 -2.58 22.39 42.02
C SER A 620 -2.55 21.30 43.09
N TRP A 621 -3.17 21.55 44.24
CA TRP A 621 -3.30 20.55 45.31
C TRP A 621 -3.91 19.21 44.81
N ILE A 622 -4.94 19.26 43.96
CA ILE A 622 -5.54 18.05 43.36
C ILE A 622 -4.51 17.30 42.52
N HIS A 623 -3.70 18.03 41.75
CA HIS A 623 -2.66 17.42 40.92
C HIS A 623 -1.53 16.80 41.76
N GLN A 624 -1.19 17.40 42.89
CA GLN A 624 -0.21 16.83 43.84
C GLN A 624 -0.73 15.54 44.48
N GLN A 625 -2.00 15.51 44.91
CA GLN A 625 -2.64 14.28 45.40
C GLN A 625 -2.68 13.20 44.31
N GLN A 626 -2.97 13.59 43.08
CA GLN A 626 -2.92 12.70 41.92
C GLN A 626 -1.53 12.11 41.71
N LEU A 627 -0.50 12.96 41.68
CA LEU A 627 0.88 12.52 41.55
C LEU A 627 1.25 11.55 42.69
N GLN A 628 0.85 11.85 43.93
CA GLN A 628 1.17 11.02 45.09
C GLN A 628 0.72 9.57 44.93
N TYR A 629 -0.53 9.32 44.50
CA TYR A 629 -0.99 7.93 44.30
C TYR A 629 -0.45 7.30 43.01
N MET A 630 -0.12 8.12 41.99
CA MET A 630 0.42 7.62 40.72
C MET A 630 1.91 7.25 40.81
N ARG A 631 2.70 7.88 41.71
CA ARG A 631 4.16 7.69 41.83
C ARG A 631 4.61 6.23 41.79
N ARG A 632 3.92 5.34 42.51
CA ARG A 632 4.26 3.91 42.55
C ARG A 632 4.13 3.17 41.21
N HIS A 633 3.40 3.76 40.27
CA HIS A 633 3.18 3.25 38.92
C HIS A 633 4.08 3.93 37.88
N LEU A 634 4.57 5.15 38.14
CA LEU A 634 5.31 5.94 37.16
C LEU A 634 6.69 5.33 36.82
N CYS A 635 6.98 5.27 35.53
CA CYS A 635 8.21 4.77 34.95
C CYS A 635 8.72 5.77 33.90
N HIS A 636 10.04 5.86 33.78
CA HIS A 636 10.73 6.72 32.82
C HIS A 636 10.52 6.25 31.39
N TRP A 637 10.35 7.20 30.46
CA TRP A 637 10.48 6.92 29.03
C TRP A 637 11.92 6.57 28.66
N ALA A 638 12.86 7.39 29.14
CA ALA A 638 14.28 7.14 29.09
C ALA A 638 14.88 7.54 30.44
N PRO A 639 15.71 6.71 31.07
CA PRO A 639 16.29 7.04 32.37
C PRO A 639 17.24 8.26 32.26
N PRO A 640 17.20 9.20 33.24
CA PRO A 640 18.14 10.33 33.31
C PRO A 640 19.60 9.90 33.32
N ARG A 641 20.47 10.65 32.63
CA ARG A 641 21.93 10.43 32.71
C ARG A 641 22.47 11.03 34.00
N GLY A 642 23.02 10.21 34.90
CA GLY A 642 23.89 10.69 36.00
C GLY A 642 23.36 10.62 37.44
N ASN A 643 22.12 10.18 37.70
CA ASN A 643 21.52 10.18 39.05
C ASN A 643 21.47 8.79 39.73
N GLY A 644 22.58 8.03 39.74
CA GLY A 644 22.62 6.72 40.41
C GLY A 644 21.79 5.60 39.75
N TYR A 645 21.17 5.88 38.60
CA TYR A 645 20.56 4.86 37.74
C TYR A 645 21.66 4.02 37.06
N PRO A 646 21.45 2.70 36.88
CA PRO A 646 22.44 1.84 36.24
C PRO A 646 22.78 2.38 34.84
N PRO A 647 24.06 2.39 34.43
CA PRO A 647 24.45 2.84 33.10
C PRO A 647 23.70 2.05 32.03
N SER A 648 23.34 2.72 30.93
CA SER A 648 22.55 2.19 29.80
C SER A 648 23.23 1.07 29.00
N THR A 649 24.24 0.43 29.58
CA THR A 649 25.11 -0.60 29.00
C THR A 649 25.04 -1.91 29.80
N SER A 650 24.06 -2.08 30.68
CA SER A 650 23.86 -3.39 31.32
C SER A 650 23.48 -4.42 30.23
N ALA A 651 24.15 -5.57 30.22
CA ALA A 651 23.97 -6.62 29.20
C ALA A 651 22.53 -7.22 29.13
N ALA A 652 21.64 -6.81 30.04
CA ALA A 652 20.24 -7.24 30.12
C ALA A 652 19.23 -6.23 29.54
N GLN A 653 19.65 -5.02 29.14
CA GLN A 653 18.75 -4.00 28.61
C GLN A 653 18.38 -4.27 27.15
N ARG A 654 17.08 -4.44 26.90
CA ARG A 654 16.49 -4.57 25.55
C ARG A 654 16.08 -3.17 25.08
N SER A 655 16.88 -2.60 24.18
CA SER A 655 16.77 -1.21 23.75
C SER A 655 15.85 -1.04 22.54
N ALA A 656 14.85 -0.17 22.63
CA ALA A 656 13.98 0.20 21.52
C ALA A 656 14.65 1.18 20.54
N LEU A 657 15.81 1.73 20.89
CA LEU A 657 16.58 2.70 20.10
C LEU A 657 15.85 4.05 19.89
N ARG A 658 14.93 4.40 20.79
CA ARG A 658 14.06 5.58 20.70
C ARG A 658 14.16 6.52 21.91
N GLN A 659 15.16 6.37 22.75
CA GLN A 659 15.27 7.08 24.04
C GLN A 659 15.29 8.60 23.88
N ARG A 660 15.91 9.12 22.80
CA ARG A 660 15.96 10.56 22.52
C ARG A 660 14.73 11.10 21.80
N ALA A 661 13.80 10.24 21.38
CA ALA A 661 12.61 10.64 20.65
C ALA A 661 11.43 10.71 21.61
N ALA A 662 10.94 11.93 21.86
CA ALA A 662 9.87 12.13 22.83
C ALA A 662 8.59 11.33 22.44
N PRO A 663 7.90 10.73 23.42
CA PRO A 663 6.78 9.84 23.12
C PRO A 663 5.50 10.62 22.83
N HIS A 664 4.95 10.42 21.62
CA HIS A 664 3.58 10.81 21.28
C HIS A 664 2.69 9.61 20.93
N ILE A 665 3.26 8.42 20.75
CA ILE A 665 2.55 7.15 20.75
C ILE A 665 1.78 6.93 22.08
N LYS A 666 0.70 6.15 22.04
CA LYS A 666 0.01 5.65 23.23
C LYS A 666 -0.18 4.14 23.09
N THR A 667 0.39 3.37 24.01
CA THR A 667 0.33 1.92 23.99
C THR A 667 -0.16 1.36 25.32
N TYR A 668 -0.98 0.31 25.24
CA TYR A 668 -1.40 -0.47 26.39
C TYR A 668 -1.02 -1.92 26.11
N ILE A 669 -0.09 -2.48 26.88
CA ILE A 669 0.47 -3.80 26.61
C ILE A 669 0.39 -4.64 27.88
N ARG A 670 -0.18 -5.84 27.77
CA ARG A 670 -0.21 -6.81 28.86
C ARG A 670 0.80 -7.92 28.60
N PHE A 671 1.80 -7.99 29.46
CA PHE A 671 2.76 -9.07 29.50
C PHE A 671 2.25 -10.22 30.35
N THR A 672 2.60 -11.43 29.93
CA THR A 672 2.26 -12.66 30.63
C THR A 672 2.94 -12.71 31.99
N ASP A 673 4.20 -12.28 32.09
CA ASP A 673 5.01 -12.31 33.30
C ASP A 673 5.57 -10.91 33.66
N SER A 674 5.51 -10.57 34.95
CA SER A 674 5.87 -9.23 35.45
C SER A 674 7.35 -8.96 35.67
N GLU A 675 8.18 -10.01 35.60
CA GLU A 675 9.62 -9.95 35.86
C GLU A 675 10.39 -10.10 34.54
N LYS A 676 10.03 -11.08 33.70
CA LYS A 676 10.69 -11.33 32.41
C LYS A 676 10.17 -10.43 31.29
N MET A 677 8.85 -10.21 31.23
CA MET A 677 8.19 -9.45 30.16
C MET A 677 8.67 -9.89 28.76
N ASP A 678 8.70 -11.20 28.51
CA ASP A 678 9.18 -11.85 27.28
C ASP A 678 8.04 -12.43 26.42
N GLU A 679 6.81 -12.41 26.93
CA GLU A 679 5.59 -12.85 26.26
C GLU A 679 4.46 -11.84 26.47
N ILE A 680 3.68 -11.61 25.42
CA ILE A 680 2.60 -10.62 25.37
C ILE A 680 1.28 -11.33 25.19
N ASP A 681 0.34 -11.09 26.10
CA ASP A 681 -1.01 -11.63 25.99
C ASP A 681 -1.86 -10.80 25.03
N TRP A 682 -1.72 -9.47 25.09
CA TRP A 682 -2.34 -8.54 24.15
C TRP A 682 -1.61 -7.19 24.16
N ALA A 683 -1.70 -6.47 23.05
CA ALA A 683 -1.21 -5.12 22.91
C ALA A 683 -2.22 -4.26 22.16
N MET A 684 -2.26 -2.97 22.52
CA MET A 684 -3.11 -1.99 21.87
C MET A 684 -2.32 -0.72 21.59
N ILE A 685 -2.46 -0.21 20.36
CA ILE A 685 -2.03 1.13 19.97
C ILE A 685 -3.28 1.96 19.72
N THR A 686 -3.33 3.16 20.30
CA THR A 686 -4.53 4.00 20.28
C THR A 686 -4.17 5.49 20.25
N SER A 687 -5.13 6.32 19.90
CA SER A 687 -5.05 7.76 20.15
C SER A 687 -5.36 8.13 21.61
N ALA A 688 -6.05 7.25 22.36
CA ALA A 688 -6.54 7.53 23.70
C ALA A 688 -5.42 7.71 24.74
N ASN A 689 -5.36 8.90 25.32
CA ASN A 689 -4.55 9.21 26.51
C ASN A 689 -5.28 8.79 27.81
N LEU A 690 -4.61 8.90 28.96
CA LEU A 690 -5.22 8.58 30.25
C LEU A 690 -6.13 9.74 30.71
N SER A 691 -7.40 9.69 30.31
CA SER A 691 -8.41 10.71 30.63
C SER A 691 -9.83 10.13 30.68
N THR A 692 -10.71 10.79 31.42
CA THR A 692 -12.14 10.47 31.46
C THR A 692 -12.85 10.81 30.14
N GLN A 693 -12.35 11.79 29.39
CA GLN A 693 -12.90 12.19 28.10
C GLN A 693 -12.72 11.09 27.05
N ALA A 694 -11.54 10.44 27.04
CA ALA A 694 -11.17 9.39 26.10
C ALA A 694 -11.77 8.03 26.46
N TRP A 695 -11.63 7.61 27.73
CA TRP A 695 -12.04 6.27 28.18
C TRP A 695 -13.45 6.21 28.79
N GLY A 696 -14.04 7.37 29.01
CA GLY A 696 -15.32 7.51 29.69
C GLY A 696 -15.21 7.66 31.20
N THR A 697 -16.28 8.17 31.81
CA THR A 697 -16.44 8.22 33.27
C THR A 697 -16.63 6.83 33.87
N ALA A 698 -16.55 6.72 35.20
CA ALA A 698 -17.02 5.52 35.89
C ALA A 698 -18.48 5.21 35.50
N VAL A 699 -18.82 3.91 35.49
CA VAL A 699 -20.16 3.43 35.19
C VAL A 699 -21.14 4.00 36.22
N THR A 700 -22.19 4.66 35.74
CA THR A 700 -23.23 5.22 36.63
C THR A 700 -24.10 4.11 37.21
N SER A 701 -24.95 4.45 38.19
CA SER A 701 -25.94 3.50 38.78
C SER A 701 -26.87 2.88 37.73
N ASN A 702 -27.07 3.56 36.60
CA ASN A 702 -27.93 3.13 35.51
C ASN A 702 -27.18 2.29 34.46
N GLY A 703 -25.90 1.98 34.69
CA GLY A 703 -25.07 1.24 33.75
C GLY A 703 -24.49 2.08 32.60
N GLU A 704 -24.64 3.41 32.63
CA GLU A 704 -24.17 4.28 31.55
C GLU A 704 -22.71 4.71 31.76
N VAL A 705 -21.97 4.83 30.66
CA VAL A 705 -20.61 5.39 30.61
C VAL A 705 -20.63 6.61 29.69
N ARG A 706 -20.17 7.76 30.18
CA ARG A 706 -20.12 8.99 29.38
C ARG A 706 -18.74 9.19 28.79
N VAL A 707 -18.62 9.07 27.46
CA VAL A 707 -17.42 9.37 26.67
C VAL A 707 -17.61 10.70 25.95
N GLN A 708 -16.59 11.56 25.94
CA GLN A 708 -16.69 12.92 25.41
C GLN A 708 -15.83 13.17 24.17
N SER A 709 -14.85 12.31 23.90
CA SER A 709 -13.90 12.46 22.79
C SER A 709 -14.03 11.34 21.76
N TYR A 710 -13.70 11.64 20.51
CA TYR A 710 -13.46 10.61 19.49
C TYR A 710 -12.03 10.10 19.62
N GLU A 711 -11.89 8.80 19.84
CA GLU A 711 -10.62 8.09 19.90
C GLU A 711 -10.70 6.84 19.02
N ILE A 712 -9.57 6.34 18.56
CA ILE A 712 -9.50 5.09 17.79
C ILE A 712 -8.21 4.34 18.10
N GLY A 713 -8.26 3.02 18.08
CA GLY A 713 -7.10 2.17 18.30
C GLY A 713 -7.33 0.75 17.79
N VAL A 714 -6.26 -0.04 17.77
CA VAL A 714 -6.27 -1.45 17.35
C VAL A 714 -5.66 -2.29 18.46
N VAL A 715 -6.33 -3.40 18.78
CA VAL A 715 -5.89 -4.42 19.74
C VAL A 715 -5.45 -5.67 18.98
N VAL A 716 -4.32 -6.25 19.36
CA VAL A 716 -3.76 -7.50 18.82
C VAL A 716 -3.41 -8.46 19.97
N TRP A 717 -3.48 -9.77 19.74
CA TRP A 717 -3.08 -10.85 20.66
C TRP A 717 -2.62 -12.06 19.81
N PRO A 718 -1.98 -13.09 20.39
CA PRO A 718 -1.38 -14.20 19.65
C PRO A 718 -2.35 -14.99 18.75
N ASP A 719 -3.54 -15.34 19.26
CA ASP A 719 -4.54 -16.16 18.55
C ASP A 719 -5.00 -15.57 17.20
N LEU A 720 -4.78 -14.27 16.96
CA LEU A 720 -5.05 -13.61 15.68
C LEU A 720 -4.27 -14.23 14.51
N PHE A 721 -3.09 -14.78 14.79
CA PHE A 721 -2.16 -15.25 13.77
C PHE A 721 -2.14 -16.78 13.66
N GLN A 722 -3.13 -17.47 14.24
CA GLN A 722 -3.27 -18.90 14.08
C GLN A 722 -3.72 -19.21 12.65
N HIS A 723 -2.92 -19.99 11.92
CA HIS A 723 -3.29 -20.47 10.59
C HIS A 723 -4.09 -21.77 10.72
N GLU A 724 -5.26 -21.85 10.08
CA GLU A 724 -5.94 -23.13 9.90
C GLU A 724 -5.04 -24.06 9.07
N GLN A 725 -4.74 -25.24 9.61
CA GLN A 725 -4.04 -26.28 8.86
C GLN A 725 -4.99 -26.75 7.74
N ASP A 726 -4.60 -26.59 6.47
CA ASP A 726 -5.35 -27.13 5.33
C ASP A 726 -5.41 -28.67 5.47
N ASP A 727 -6.46 -29.18 6.12
CA ASP A 727 -6.59 -30.58 6.47
C ASP A 727 -6.92 -31.40 5.21
N THR A 728 -5.96 -32.20 4.75
CA THR A 728 -6.13 -33.13 3.64
C THR A 728 -6.89 -34.37 4.11
N GLY A 729 -8.22 -34.34 4.07
CA GLY A 729 -9.06 -35.55 4.05
C GLY A 729 -10.34 -35.49 4.90
N PRO A 730 -11.36 -36.31 4.59
CA PRO A 730 -12.60 -36.36 5.38
C PRO A 730 -12.40 -37.22 6.63
N THR A 731 -12.17 -36.60 7.78
CA THR A 731 -12.27 -37.24 9.10
C THR A 731 -13.60 -36.87 9.77
N SER A 732 -14.21 -37.87 10.42
CA SER A 732 -15.54 -37.77 11.05
C SER A 732 -15.61 -36.71 12.17
N PRO A 733 -16.79 -36.14 12.47
CA PRO A 733 -16.97 -34.99 13.37
C PRO A 733 -16.69 -35.22 14.87
N ALA A 734 -16.04 -36.32 15.25
CA ALA A 734 -15.88 -36.74 16.64
C ALA A 734 -14.42 -36.75 17.14
N GLN A 735 -13.45 -36.26 16.36
CA GLN A 735 -12.03 -36.15 16.76
C GLN A 735 -11.38 -34.80 16.46
N VAL A 736 -12.15 -33.70 16.37
CA VAL A 736 -11.56 -32.35 16.33
C VAL A 736 -11.16 -31.96 17.75
N SER A 737 -10.02 -32.47 18.21
CA SER A 737 -9.36 -32.02 19.42
C SER A 737 -7.87 -31.77 19.17
N GLN A 738 -7.47 -30.50 19.32
CA GLN A 738 -6.12 -30.06 19.73
C GLN A 738 -4.95 -30.22 18.74
N THR A 739 -5.06 -29.79 17.48
CA THR A 739 -3.89 -29.74 16.57
C THR A 739 -3.67 -28.39 15.87
N GLY A 740 -4.16 -27.28 16.44
CA GLY A 740 -3.79 -25.94 15.96
C GLY A 740 -2.36 -25.57 16.37
N THR A 741 -1.54 -25.05 15.45
CA THR A 741 -0.21 -24.51 15.78
C THR A 741 -0.35 -23.41 16.82
N LYS A 742 0.30 -23.57 17.97
CA LYS A 742 0.26 -22.59 19.05
C LYS A 742 1.07 -21.36 18.63
N VAL A 743 0.45 -20.18 18.70
CA VAL A 743 1.12 -18.90 18.38
C VAL A 743 1.55 -18.21 19.66
N LYS A 744 2.77 -17.66 19.64
CA LYS A 744 3.32 -16.85 20.73
C LYS A 744 3.63 -15.44 20.22
N MET A 745 3.20 -14.42 20.96
CA MET A 745 3.59 -13.03 20.69
C MET A 745 4.70 -12.61 21.66
N ILE A 746 5.80 -12.07 21.12
CA ILE A 746 6.97 -11.66 21.91
C ILE A 746 7.41 -10.24 21.56
N PRO A 747 7.98 -9.47 22.51
CA PRO A 747 8.50 -8.15 22.22
C PRO A 747 9.75 -8.21 21.33
N THR A 748 9.84 -7.33 20.33
CA THR A 748 11.00 -7.17 19.44
C THR A 748 11.51 -5.74 19.48
N PHE A 749 12.82 -5.59 19.26
CA PHE A 749 13.55 -4.35 19.52
C PHE A 749 14.45 -4.04 18.32
N GLY A 750 14.45 -2.78 17.87
CA GLY A 750 15.25 -2.35 16.71
C GLY A 750 14.74 -2.83 15.34
N THR A 751 14.06 -3.97 15.26
CA THR A 751 13.48 -4.55 14.03
C THR A 751 12.04 -5.03 14.24
N ASP A 752 11.27 -5.13 13.15
CA ASP A 752 9.89 -5.65 13.20
C ASP A 752 9.83 -7.17 13.27
N TYR A 753 10.97 -7.84 13.09
CA TYR A 753 11.12 -9.29 13.21
C TYR A 753 11.74 -9.69 14.54
N PRO A 754 11.30 -10.81 15.15
CA PRO A 754 11.98 -11.36 16.30
C PRO A 754 13.35 -11.90 15.88
N MET A 755 14.39 -11.64 16.69
CA MET A 755 15.70 -12.29 16.52
C MET A 755 15.52 -13.80 16.68
N GLN A 756 16.22 -14.61 15.87
CA GLN A 756 16.12 -16.08 15.91
C GLN A 756 16.27 -16.60 17.34
N THR A 757 15.15 -16.97 17.95
CA THR A 757 15.11 -17.62 19.26
C THR A 757 15.21 -19.13 19.06
N ASN A 758 15.97 -19.80 19.93
CA ASN A 758 15.96 -21.27 20.06
C ASN A 758 14.60 -21.68 20.64
N CYS A 759 13.56 -21.73 19.81
CA CYS A 759 12.22 -22.15 20.21
C CYS A 759 11.94 -23.56 19.73
N ASP A 760 11.17 -24.29 20.54
CA ASP A 760 10.72 -25.65 20.25
C ASP A 760 9.98 -25.71 18.90
N ASN A 761 10.12 -26.83 18.19
CA ASN A 761 9.69 -27.03 16.79
C ASN A 761 8.17 -26.92 16.53
N GLU A 762 7.33 -26.57 17.52
CA GLU A 762 5.86 -26.61 17.44
C GLU A 762 5.14 -25.25 17.56
N GLU A 763 5.86 -24.14 17.81
CA GLU A 763 5.23 -22.81 18.01
C GLU A 763 5.54 -21.81 16.87
N SER A 764 4.55 -21.06 16.41
CA SER A 764 4.73 -19.90 15.51
C SER A 764 4.90 -18.62 16.33
N ILE A 765 5.78 -17.73 15.89
CA ILE A 765 6.16 -16.54 16.67
C ILE A 765 5.80 -15.27 15.91
N VAL A 766 5.12 -14.36 16.60
CA VAL A 766 4.78 -13.02 16.11
C VAL A 766 5.57 -12.00 16.94
N GLY A 767 6.38 -11.18 16.27
CA GLY A 767 7.07 -10.08 16.95
C GLY A 767 6.15 -8.90 17.26
N LEU A 768 6.30 -8.22 18.39
CA LEU A 768 5.70 -6.92 18.64
C LEU A 768 6.78 -5.85 18.78
N ARG A 769 6.86 -4.93 17.81
CA ARG A 769 7.84 -3.85 17.78
C ARG A 769 7.64 -2.92 18.98
N MET A 770 8.57 -2.97 19.92
CA MET A 770 8.51 -2.19 21.15
C MET A 770 8.96 -0.74 20.93
N PRO A 771 8.20 0.28 21.40
CA PRO A 771 8.58 1.68 21.27
C PRO A 771 9.47 2.19 22.42
N TYR A 772 9.60 1.43 23.51
CA TYR A 772 10.37 1.78 24.70
C TYR A 772 11.20 0.59 25.21
N ASP A 773 12.21 0.88 26.02
CA ASP A 773 13.15 -0.11 26.55
C ASP A 773 12.51 -1.03 27.60
N LEU A 774 13.03 -2.26 27.71
CA LEU A 774 12.79 -3.16 28.83
C LEU A 774 14.12 -3.59 29.48
N PRO A 775 14.16 -3.81 30.81
CA PRO A 775 13.07 -3.62 31.77
C PRO A 775 12.77 -2.14 32.04
N LEU A 776 11.57 -1.86 32.57
CA LEU A 776 11.15 -0.49 32.89
C LEU A 776 11.93 0.08 34.08
N VAL A 777 12.30 1.36 33.99
CA VAL A 777 12.94 2.09 35.09
C VAL A 777 11.90 2.91 35.83
N LYS A 778 11.71 2.66 37.13
CA LYS A 778 10.76 3.39 37.96
C LYS A 778 11.25 4.80 38.29
N TYR A 779 10.29 5.70 38.50
CA TYR A 779 10.56 7.00 39.09
C TYR A 779 11.12 6.84 40.51
N SER A 780 12.09 7.69 40.87
CA SER A 780 12.51 7.92 42.25
C SER A 780 11.42 8.69 43.02
N PRO A 781 11.53 8.76 44.36
CA PRO A 781 10.66 9.61 45.17
C PRO A 781 10.71 11.10 44.81
N ASP A 782 11.82 11.57 44.22
CA ASP A 782 12.05 12.98 43.93
C ASP A 782 11.72 13.36 42.48
N ASP A 783 11.60 12.36 41.59
CA ASP A 783 11.30 12.61 40.18
C ASP A 783 9.95 13.29 40.00
N LEU A 784 9.88 14.20 39.02
CA LEU A 784 8.66 14.90 38.64
C LEU A 784 8.36 14.65 37.16
N PRO A 785 7.11 14.32 36.80
CA PRO A 785 6.74 14.18 35.41
C PRO A 785 6.80 15.54 34.71
N TRP A 786 7.01 15.52 33.40
CA TRP A 786 6.98 16.73 32.57
C TRP A 786 5.65 17.47 32.75
N CYS A 787 5.76 18.78 33.00
CA CYS A 787 4.62 19.69 33.16
C CYS A 787 4.83 20.91 32.27
N ALA A 788 4.17 20.94 31.11
CA ALA A 788 4.32 22.01 30.13
C ALA A 788 3.82 23.39 30.62
N THR A 789 3.03 23.44 31.70
CA THR A 789 2.57 24.70 32.33
C THR A 789 3.53 25.21 33.40
N MET A 790 4.61 24.49 33.72
CA MET A 790 5.66 24.95 34.62
C MET A 790 6.85 25.48 33.82
N ALA A 791 7.52 26.49 34.35
CA ALA A 791 8.80 26.94 33.82
C ALA A 791 9.92 25.95 34.18
N HIS A 792 10.84 25.73 33.24
CA HIS A 792 12.08 24.97 33.42
C HIS A 792 13.25 25.84 32.98
N SER A 793 14.04 26.28 33.96
CA SER A 793 15.11 27.27 33.77
C SER A 793 16.44 26.66 33.30
N GLU A 794 16.60 25.34 33.41
CA GLU A 794 17.74 24.64 32.84
C GLU A 794 17.68 24.69 31.32
N THR A 795 18.83 24.81 30.66
CA THR A 795 18.87 24.83 29.20
C THR A 795 18.80 23.41 28.63
N ASP A 796 18.01 23.25 27.57
CA ASP A 796 18.13 22.08 26.70
C ASP A 796 19.48 22.08 25.95
N TRP A 797 19.77 20.97 25.28
CA TRP A 797 21.02 20.83 24.53
C TRP A 797 21.11 21.78 23.32
N MET A 798 20.01 22.46 22.98
CA MET A 798 19.92 23.51 21.95
C MET A 798 20.01 24.92 22.55
N GLY A 799 20.28 25.06 23.85
CA GLY A 799 20.47 26.33 24.54
C GLY A 799 19.17 27.06 24.91
N ARG A 800 18.02 26.40 24.88
CA ARG A 800 16.70 27.01 25.15
C ARG A 800 16.20 26.63 26.54
N VAL A 801 15.45 27.53 27.15
CA VAL A 801 14.68 27.28 28.39
C VAL A 801 13.19 27.17 28.06
N TRP A 802 12.39 26.65 28.98
CA TRP A 802 10.93 26.57 28.80
C TRP A 802 10.22 27.50 29.79
N GLY A 803 9.50 28.51 29.30
CA GLY A 803 8.78 29.48 30.14
C GLY A 803 7.48 28.97 30.76
N GLY A 804 6.93 27.86 30.25
CA GLY A 804 5.60 27.39 30.62
C GLY A 804 4.49 27.98 29.75
N TYR A 805 3.36 27.30 29.61
CA TYR A 805 2.19 27.86 28.94
C TYR A 805 1.57 29.01 29.76
N GLY A 806 1.66 30.24 29.25
CA GLY A 806 1.02 31.42 29.84
C GLY A 806 1.95 32.60 30.16
N GLU A 807 3.24 32.53 29.78
CA GLU A 807 4.15 33.67 29.69
C GLU A 807 4.42 34.07 28.23
#